data_AF-A0A3S2VWW7-F1
#
_entry.id   AF-A0A3S2VWW7-F1
#
_cell.length_a   1.000
_cell.length_b   1.000
_cell.length_c   1.000
_cell.angle_alpha   90.00
_cell.angle_beta   90.00
_cell.angle_gamma   90.00
#
_symmetry.space_group_name_H-M   'P 1'
#
loop_
_entity.id
_entity.type
_entity.pdbx_description
1 polymer ?
#
loop_
_entity_poly.entity_id
_entity_poly.type
_entity_poly.pdbx_seq_one_letter_code
_entity_poly.pdbx_strand_id
1 'polypeptide(L)'
;MDFSWRWVRKPADPLGPRTTVLTACDKRYLPYAKALLRSIDHFSPGQTFIVLLIDHDQDDLAELEVLASEVRHTTVLTASDTSVTPAPMSREQRLAYYASARFLFARSLLDQASGPVMCIDADSLVVGSLEADTAVEAGADVALWRRDRTHTLDHQKVAAGVVVLFPTRGAKLFATRVSEILTARFAAGEALWYVDQAALFRAMTELAGEVRVSDLHRRFRDFEAFGAGSALWSAKGDRQAFGEPFASLLRIFGDSEYARVQAKHVLNRAGRLTHSKVGAFYEANPGLRQRLPRSGTLYLPRIDLPWKPYKGNAAPALSDDTLAVRLTWKQFASLLANRFETKGVRMEIQEIPAWEITPERVNGSSGDFALVAHKCDFQMPGLDLPVHFYMQEYMPWLFTLDPAGWGAGASAYPVPPGDLVGTPAGEPEAFDDYRSQLDRRTLGTKFPQAAQRESSRTDSPDYDLFIPLQIPHDQVIQFFSDVRLPEMLEAVTTFATRRNLRLVLKPHPANLKATRAFRSLADDRNVFWSEDNIHDLIARSTAVFTINSSVGFEAMLHGKPIVTLGRTLYDAATIRGRLDDLDGAWAQCRDWDVEDGLARYRAFYTWFCDRYAVDLSRPAQRDRSLDHHVGRLLSRVYG
;
A
#
# COMPACT_ATOMS: atom_id res chain seq x y z
N MET A 1 46.10 -24.31 -17.30
CA MET A 1 44.65 -24.15 -17.57
C MET A 1 44.51 -22.88 -18.37
N ASP A 2 43.82 -22.92 -19.51
CA ASP A 2 43.61 -21.75 -20.37
C ASP A 2 42.21 -21.22 -20.09
N PHE A 3 42.12 -20.08 -19.42
CA PHE A 3 40.84 -19.49 -19.08
C PHE A 3 40.40 -18.57 -20.22
N SER A 4 39.29 -18.91 -20.87
CA SER A 4 38.88 -18.28 -22.12
C SER A 4 37.63 -17.41 -21.93
N TRP A 5 37.79 -16.25 -21.30
CA TRP A 5 36.72 -15.23 -21.26
C TRP A 5 36.54 -14.55 -22.62
N ARG A 6 35.29 -14.27 -22.98
CA ARG A 6 34.91 -13.62 -24.23
C ARG A 6 34.00 -12.44 -23.93
N TRP A 7 34.17 -11.34 -24.65
CA TRP A 7 33.19 -10.27 -24.63
C TRP A 7 31.90 -10.75 -25.28
N VAL A 8 30.77 -10.58 -24.59
CA VAL A 8 29.45 -10.79 -25.19
C VAL A 8 29.25 -9.73 -26.28
N ARG A 9 29.60 -8.48 -25.96
CA ARG A 9 29.76 -7.40 -26.92
C ARG A 9 31.06 -6.66 -26.62
N LYS A 10 31.96 -6.60 -27.60
CA LYS A 10 33.24 -5.92 -27.45
C LYS A 10 33.01 -4.41 -27.28
N PRO A 11 33.74 -3.73 -26.38
CA PRO A 11 33.71 -2.28 -26.28
C PRO A 11 34.10 -1.64 -27.63
N ALA A 12 33.32 -0.66 -28.09
CA ALA A 12 33.63 0.07 -29.32
C ALA A 12 34.81 1.03 -29.13
N ASP A 13 34.88 1.66 -27.95
CA ASP A 13 35.91 2.61 -27.57
C ASP A 13 36.69 2.11 -26.34
N PRO A 14 37.94 2.61 -26.13
CA PRO A 14 38.65 2.42 -24.88
C PRO A 14 37.83 2.89 -23.67
N LEU A 15 38.05 2.27 -22.51
CA LEU A 15 37.32 2.62 -21.28
C LEU A 15 37.78 4.01 -20.82
N GLY A 16 36.79 4.88 -20.58
CA GLY A 16 37.00 6.29 -20.27
C GLY A 16 37.73 6.56 -18.94
N PRO A 17 37.93 7.84 -18.60
CA PRO A 17 38.75 8.25 -17.46
C PRO A 17 38.07 8.04 -16.08
N ARG A 18 36.77 7.75 -16.08
CA ARG A 18 36.00 7.42 -14.87
C ARG A 18 36.33 6.00 -14.37
N THR A 19 35.91 5.67 -13.16
CA THR A 19 36.15 4.35 -12.59
C THR A 19 35.41 3.28 -13.38
N THR A 20 36.15 2.25 -13.79
CA THR A 20 35.58 1.01 -14.31
C THR A 20 35.39 0.05 -13.15
N VAL A 21 34.15 -0.24 -12.79
CA VAL A 21 33.82 -1.24 -11.78
C VAL A 21 33.78 -2.62 -12.45
N LEU A 22 34.60 -3.55 -11.95
CA LEU A 22 34.64 -4.93 -12.42
C LEU A 22 34.13 -5.86 -11.31
N THR A 23 33.12 -6.66 -11.63
CA THR A 23 32.68 -7.77 -10.78
C THR A 23 32.64 -9.08 -11.58
N ALA A 24 32.64 -10.20 -10.88
CA ALA A 24 32.49 -11.52 -11.45
C ALA A 24 31.50 -12.33 -10.62
N CYS A 25 30.59 -13.04 -11.27
CA CYS A 25 29.59 -13.85 -10.58
C CYS A 25 29.17 -15.05 -11.41
N ASP A 26 28.75 -16.10 -10.70
CA ASP A 26 27.96 -17.19 -11.26
C ASP A 26 26.46 -16.85 -11.23
N LYS A 27 25.62 -17.74 -11.77
CA LYS A 27 24.17 -17.61 -11.74
C LYS A 27 23.61 -17.37 -10.34
N ARG A 28 24.21 -17.97 -9.29
CA ARG A 28 23.77 -17.78 -7.90
C ARG A 28 23.99 -16.37 -7.39
N TYR A 29 25.09 -15.72 -7.79
CA TYR A 29 25.42 -14.36 -7.37
C TYR A 29 24.89 -13.27 -8.29
N LEU A 30 24.33 -13.63 -9.44
CA LEU A 30 23.73 -12.68 -10.40
C LEU A 30 22.74 -11.68 -9.76
N PRO A 31 21.80 -12.08 -8.87
CA PRO A 31 20.90 -11.12 -8.22
C PRO A 31 21.62 -10.02 -7.43
N TYR A 32 22.78 -10.34 -6.86
CA TYR A 32 23.59 -9.36 -6.12
C TYR A 32 24.34 -8.43 -7.08
N ALA A 33 24.90 -8.96 -8.18
CA ALA A 33 25.53 -8.14 -9.21
C ALA A 33 24.53 -7.13 -9.84
N LYS A 34 23.27 -7.55 -10.04
CA LYS A 34 22.18 -6.68 -10.50
C LYS A 34 21.88 -5.57 -9.48
N ALA A 35 21.86 -5.89 -8.19
CA ALA A 35 21.68 -4.91 -7.13
C ALA A 35 22.86 -3.93 -7.03
N LEU A 36 24.10 -4.43 -7.17
CA LEU A 36 25.32 -3.62 -7.25
C LEU A 36 25.24 -2.63 -8.41
N LEU A 37 24.90 -3.08 -9.62
CA LEU A 37 24.73 -2.23 -10.80
C LEU A 37 23.71 -1.11 -10.55
N ARG A 38 22.52 -1.44 -10.05
CA ARG A 38 21.49 -0.42 -9.78
C ARG A 38 21.91 0.56 -8.68
N SER A 39 22.69 0.11 -7.70
CA SER A 39 23.23 0.97 -6.66
C SER A 39 24.29 1.94 -7.21
N ILE A 40 25.13 1.48 -8.15
CA ILE A 40 26.10 2.33 -8.87
C ILE A 40 25.37 3.39 -9.68
N ASP A 41 24.35 2.99 -10.45
CA ASP A 41 23.57 3.91 -11.27
C ASP A 41 22.87 5.01 -10.46
N HIS A 42 22.50 4.68 -9.21
CA HIS A 42 21.88 5.62 -8.29
C HIS A 42 22.88 6.55 -7.59
N PHE A 43 23.95 6.00 -7.00
CA PHE A 43 24.83 6.74 -6.08
C PHE A 43 26.11 7.27 -6.72
N SER A 44 26.53 6.71 -7.86
CA SER A 44 27.76 7.10 -8.54
C SER A 44 27.56 7.09 -10.07
N PRO A 45 26.57 7.84 -10.60
CA PRO A 45 26.21 7.83 -12.02
C PRO A 45 27.39 8.17 -12.93
N GLY A 46 27.44 7.56 -14.12
CA GLY A 46 28.47 7.79 -15.13
C GLY A 46 29.67 6.83 -15.09
N GLN A 47 29.67 5.83 -14.19
CA GLN A 47 30.70 4.80 -14.20
C GLN A 47 30.50 3.80 -15.37
N THR A 48 31.56 3.06 -15.66
CA THR A 48 31.47 1.84 -16.48
C THR A 48 31.39 0.63 -15.55
N PHE A 49 30.36 -0.18 -15.70
CA PHE A 49 30.17 -1.43 -14.97
C PHE A 49 30.42 -2.62 -15.89
N ILE A 50 31.36 -3.48 -15.49
CA ILE A 50 31.73 -4.68 -16.22
C ILE A 50 31.41 -5.88 -15.34
N VAL A 51 30.59 -6.78 -15.86
CA VAL A 51 30.27 -8.06 -15.22
C VAL A 51 30.86 -9.21 -16.03
N LEU A 52 31.68 -10.01 -15.37
CA LEU A 52 32.15 -11.29 -15.90
C LEU A 52 31.22 -12.40 -15.41
N LEU A 53 30.39 -12.92 -16.31
CA LEU A 53 29.47 -14.02 -16.04
C LEU A 53 30.15 -15.37 -16.24
N ILE A 54 30.10 -16.18 -15.19
CA ILE A 54 30.73 -17.50 -15.17
C ILE A 54 29.63 -18.56 -15.11
N ASP A 55 29.73 -19.61 -15.93
CA ASP A 55 28.77 -20.73 -15.92
C ASP A 55 27.30 -20.29 -16.05
N HIS A 56 27.07 -19.30 -16.91
CA HIS A 56 25.76 -18.70 -17.18
C HIS A 56 25.01 -19.44 -18.31
N ASP A 57 23.71 -19.21 -18.40
CA ASP A 57 22.88 -19.58 -19.56
C ASP A 57 22.35 -18.35 -20.33
N GLN A 58 21.57 -18.60 -21.38
CA GLN A 58 21.03 -17.53 -22.22
C GLN A 58 20.04 -16.62 -21.46
N ASP A 59 19.32 -17.16 -20.47
CA ASP A 59 18.39 -16.37 -19.67
C ASP A 59 19.15 -15.37 -18.79
N ASP A 60 20.28 -15.79 -18.21
CA ASP A 60 21.14 -14.92 -17.41
C ASP A 60 21.67 -13.71 -18.23
N LEU A 61 22.03 -13.94 -19.49
CA LEU A 61 22.46 -12.87 -20.40
C LEU A 61 21.32 -11.93 -20.78
N ALA A 62 20.16 -12.49 -21.12
CA ALA A 62 18.98 -11.72 -21.47
C ALA A 62 18.52 -10.84 -20.30
N GLU A 63 18.55 -11.36 -19.07
CA GLU A 63 18.25 -10.58 -17.86
C GLU A 63 19.18 -9.38 -17.67
N LEU A 64 20.48 -9.55 -17.94
CA LEU A 64 21.45 -8.46 -17.83
C LEU A 64 21.33 -7.45 -18.96
N GLU A 65 20.99 -7.89 -20.17
CA GLU A 65 20.75 -6.99 -21.30
C GLU A 65 19.51 -6.11 -21.05
N VAL A 66 18.42 -6.71 -20.54
CA VAL A 66 17.24 -5.94 -20.09
C VAL A 66 17.64 -4.94 -19.02
N LEU A 67 18.36 -5.37 -17.98
CA LEU A 67 18.79 -4.46 -16.91
C LEU A 67 19.72 -3.34 -17.42
N ALA A 68 20.62 -3.64 -18.36
CA ALA A 68 21.49 -2.66 -18.99
C ALA A 68 20.70 -1.57 -19.73
N SER A 69 19.50 -1.88 -20.23
CA SER A 69 18.59 -0.91 -20.85
C SER A 69 17.78 -0.08 -19.84
N GLU A 70 17.63 -0.56 -18.60
CA GLU A 70 16.88 0.12 -17.53
C GLU A 70 17.71 1.18 -16.79
N VAL A 71 19.02 0.96 -16.67
CA VAL A 71 19.94 1.91 -16.02
C VAL A 71 20.14 3.14 -16.90
N ARG A 72 20.21 4.32 -16.29
CA ARG A 72 20.17 5.59 -17.02
C ARG A 72 21.51 6.25 -17.23
N HIS A 73 22.47 5.95 -16.35
CA HIS A 73 23.70 6.71 -16.24
C HIS A 73 24.95 5.83 -16.29
N THR A 74 24.81 4.52 -16.06
CA THR A 74 25.93 3.58 -16.01
C THR A 74 26.07 2.85 -17.34
N THR A 75 27.28 2.85 -17.89
CA THR A 75 27.58 2.04 -19.08
C THR A 75 27.81 0.60 -18.65
N VAL A 76 27.05 -0.35 -19.21
CA VAL A 76 27.14 -1.77 -18.85
C VAL A 76 27.86 -2.56 -19.95
N LEU A 77 28.86 -3.33 -19.58
CA LEU A 77 29.58 -4.24 -20.46
C LEU A 77 29.58 -5.65 -19.86
N THR A 78 29.34 -6.66 -20.70
CA THR A 78 29.26 -8.05 -20.27
C THR A 78 30.37 -8.86 -20.93
N ALA A 79 31.14 -9.56 -20.10
CA ALA A 79 32.05 -10.61 -20.51
C ALA A 79 31.54 -11.94 -19.96
N SER A 80 31.92 -13.03 -20.61
CA SER A 80 31.48 -14.35 -20.22
C SER A 80 32.60 -15.38 -20.23
N ASP A 81 32.50 -16.34 -19.33
CA ASP A 81 33.37 -17.50 -19.26
C ASP A 81 32.54 -18.78 -19.02
N THR A 82 32.55 -19.66 -20.01
CA THR A 82 31.87 -20.96 -19.98
C THR A 82 32.84 -22.13 -19.87
N SER A 83 34.13 -21.86 -19.63
CA SER A 83 35.18 -22.88 -19.58
C SER A 83 35.27 -23.61 -18.22
N VAL A 84 34.58 -23.11 -17.20
CA VAL A 84 34.70 -23.55 -15.80
C VAL A 84 33.93 -24.83 -15.51
N THR A 85 32.63 -24.89 -15.85
CA THR A 85 31.81 -26.10 -15.71
C THR A 85 32.42 -27.35 -16.37
N PRO A 86 32.92 -27.28 -17.62
CA PRO A 86 33.52 -28.45 -18.27
C PRO A 86 34.91 -28.82 -17.76
N ALA A 87 35.57 -27.98 -16.95
CA ALA A 87 36.90 -28.27 -16.42
C ALA A 87 36.84 -29.26 -15.24
N PRO A 88 37.84 -30.16 -15.09
CA PRO A 88 37.91 -31.14 -14.01
C PRO A 88 38.32 -30.49 -12.68
N MET A 89 37.46 -29.62 -12.14
CA MET A 89 37.66 -28.92 -10.87
C MET A 89 36.81 -29.55 -9.75
N SER A 90 37.34 -29.55 -8.53
CA SER A 90 36.56 -29.80 -7.32
C SER A 90 35.56 -28.65 -7.09
N ARG A 91 34.56 -28.89 -6.25
CA ARG A 91 33.61 -27.85 -5.84
C ARG A 91 34.32 -26.65 -5.20
N GLU A 92 35.32 -26.91 -4.37
CA GLU A 92 36.09 -25.86 -3.69
C GLU A 92 36.92 -25.03 -4.68
N GLN A 93 37.55 -25.69 -5.66
CA GLN A 93 38.27 -25.01 -6.73
C GLN A 93 37.35 -24.12 -7.58
N ARG A 94 36.14 -24.58 -7.91
CA ARG A 94 35.14 -23.74 -8.60
C ARG A 94 34.76 -22.50 -7.80
N LEU A 95 34.48 -22.65 -6.51
CA LEU A 95 34.17 -21.51 -5.64
C LEU A 95 35.35 -20.53 -5.55
N ALA A 96 36.58 -21.05 -5.46
CA ALA A 96 37.78 -20.24 -5.50
C ALA A 96 37.92 -19.49 -6.84
N TYR A 97 37.56 -20.13 -7.96
CA TYR A 97 37.55 -19.49 -9.28
C TYR A 97 36.54 -18.34 -9.34
N TYR A 98 35.30 -18.55 -8.90
CA TYR A 98 34.27 -17.49 -8.89
C TYR A 98 34.72 -16.25 -8.11
N ALA A 99 35.38 -16.44 -6.96
CA ALA A 99 35.96 -15.34 -6.18
C ALA A 99 37.18 -14.67 -6.84
N SER A 100 37.92 -15.39 -7.69
CA SER A 100 39.20 -14.94 -8.27
C SER A 100 39.08 -14.36 -9.68
N ALA A 101 38.04 -14.72 -10.43
CA ALA A 101 37.94 -14.49 -11.88
C ALA A 101 38.08 -13.00 -12.27
N ARG A 102 37.55 -12.09 -11.45
CA ARG A 102 37.72 -10.64 -11.66
C ARG A 102 39.19 -10.21 -11.70
N PHE A 103 40.08 -10.83 -10.93
CA PHE A 103 41.51 -10.48 -10.93
C PHE A 103 42.24 -11.01 -12.15
N LEU A 104 41.87 -12.22 -12.61
CA LEU A 104 42.36 -12.78 -13.86
C LEU A 104 41.97 -11.89 -15.04
N PHE A 105 40.73 -11.40 -15.06
CA PHE A 105 40.21 -10.58 -16.15
C PHE A 105 40.70 -9.12 -16.10
N ALA A 106 40.89 -8.54 -14.91
CA ALA A 106 41.28 -7.15 -14.72
C ALA A 106 42.55 -6.76 -15.49
N ARG A 107 43.52 -7.68 -15.64
CA ARG A 107 44.74 -7.44 -16.40
C ARG A 107 44.46 -7.03 -17.85
N SER A 108 43.47 -7.65 -18.49
CA SER A 108 43.09 -7.36 -19.89
C SER A 108 42.40 -5.99 -20.05
N LEU A 109 41.83 -5.46 -18.96
CA LEU A 109 41.15 -4.17 -18.95
C LEU A 109 42.11 -3.01 -18.77
N LEU A 110 43.21 -3.19 -18.04
CA LEU A 110 44.21 -2.14 -17.79
C LEU A 110 44.91 -1.63 -19.06
N ASP A 111 44.86 -2.37 -20.17
CA ASP A 111 45.37 -1.89 -21.46
C ASP A 111 44.35 -1.03 -22.22
N GLN A 112 43.08 -1.10 -21.83
CA GLN A 112 41.98 -0.39 -22.47
C GLN A 112 41.44 0.76 -21.59
N ALA A 113 41.75 0.76 -20.29
CA ALA A 113 41.26 1.75 -19.33
C ALA A 113 42.19 2.96 -19.19
N SER A 114 41.60 4.14 -19.34
CA SER A 114 42.25 5.43 -19.01
C SER A 114 41.99 5.87 -17.56
N GLY A 115 40.97 5.32 -16.91
CA GLY A 115 40.68 5.48 -15.48
C GLY A 115 41.03 4.26 -14.62
N PRO A 116 40.80 4.31 -13.30
CA PRO A 116 41.02 3.18 -12.40
C PRO A 116 40.06 2.01 -12.67
N VAL A 117 40.56 0.78 -12.52
CA VAL A 117 39.75 -0.45 -12.53
C VAL A 117 39.55 -0.90 -11.09
N MET A 118 38.30 -0.87 -10.60
CA MET A 118 37.92 -1.27 -9.25
C MET A 118 37.27 -2.66 -9.28
N CYS A 119 37.98 -3.66 -8.80
CA CYS A 119 37.48 -5.01 -8.61
C CYS A 119 36.63 -5.08 -7.33
N ILE A 120 35.36 -5.49 -7.44
CA ILE A 120 34.41 -5.54 -6.32
C ILE A 120 33.71 -6.92 -6.27
N ASP A 121 33.51 -7.45 -5.07
CA ASP A 121 32.62 -8.62 -4.87
C ASP A 121 31.18 -8.32 -5.32
N ALA A 122 30.53 -9.31 -5.94
CA ALA A 122 29.18 -9.17 -6.47
C ALA A 122 28.13 -8.86 -5.38
N ASP A 123 28.38 -9.24 -4.13
CA ASP A 123 27.52 -9.03 -2.96
C ASP A 123 27.78 -7.72 -2.21
N SER A 124 28.40 -6.74 -2.87
CA SER A 124 28.54 -5.38 -2.36
C SER A 124 27.44 -4.44 -2.89
N LEU A 125 27.24 -3.31 -2.21
CA LEU A 125 26.37 -2.21 -2.64
C LEU A 125 27.14 -0.90 -2.59
N VAL A 126 27.02 -0.09 -3.63
CA VAL A 126 27.51 1.29 -3.64
C VAL A 126 26.48 2.17 -2.96
N VAL A 127 26.91 3.02 -2.04
CA VAL A 127 26.06 3.89 -1.20
C VAL A 127 26.53 5.34 -1.16
N GLY A 128 27.49 5.68 -2.02
CA GLY A 128 28.02 7.02 -2.20
C GLY A 128 28.85 7.11 -3.47
N SER A 129 29.38 8.29 -3.76
CA SER A 129 30.21 8.51 -4.95
C SER A 129 31.49 7.68 -4.90
N LEU A 130 31.80 7.00 -6.01
CA LEU A 130 33.09 6.36 -6.24
C LEU A 130 34.15 7.36 -6.74
N GLU A 131 33.74 8.57 -7.14
CA GLU A 131 34.61 9.62 -7.68
C GLU A 131 35.23 10.52 -6.62
N ALA A 132 34.59 10.63 -5.44
CA ALA A 132 35.09 11.41 -4.32
C ALA A 132 36.26 10.66 -3.66
N ASP A 133 37.47 10.94 -4.13
CA ASP A 133 38.72 10.38 -3.65
C ASP A 133 38.73 8.84 -3.58
N THR A 134 39.21 8.22 -4.65
CA THR A 134 40.30 7.25 -4.46
C THR A 134 41.43 7.99 -3.73
N ALA A 135 41.28 8.21 -2.41
CA ALA A 135 42.24 8.77 -1.46
C ALA A 135 43.40 7.81 -1.30
N VAL A 136 44.02 7.55 -2.43
CA VAL A 136 45.28 6.89 -2.60
C VAL A 136 46.29 8.00 -2.48
N GLU A 137 47.26 7.83 -1.59
CA GLU A 137 48.46 8.65 -1.56
C GLU A 137 48.88 8.93 -3.00
N ALA A 138 48.95 10.21 -3.39
CA ALA A 138 49.16 10.61 -4.77
C ALA A 138 50.27 9.78 -5.44
N GLY A 139 49.86 8.88 -6.35
CA GLY A 139 50.77 8.02 -7.09
C GLY A 139 50.83 6.54 -6.71
N ALA A 140 49.95 5.97 -5.88
CA ALA A 140 49.93 4.52 -5.75
C ALA A 140 49.43 3.82 -7.04
N ASP A 141 49.95 2.62 -7.26
CA ASP A 141 49.61 1.76 -8.38
C ASP A 141 48.41 0.84 -8.04
N VAL A 142 48.30 0.46 -6.77
CA VAL A 142 47.24 -0.43 -6.25
C VAL A 142 46.74 0.10 -4.91
N ALA A 143 45.44 0.00 -4.67
CA ALA A 143 44.86 0.16 -3.33
C ALA A 143 44.08 -1.09 -2.94
N LEU A 144 44.41 -1.65 -1.79
CA LEU A 144 43.73 -2.81 -1.21
C LEU A 144 43.73 -2.72 0.31
N TRP A 145 42.85 -3.46 0.97
CA TRP A 145 42.81 -3.44 2.43
C TRP A 145 43.86 -4.38 3.03
N ARG A 146 44.95 -3.81 3.57
CA ARG A 146 45.94 -4.56 4.35
C ARG A 146 45.42 -4.78 5.77
N ARG A 147 45.61 -5.99 6.27
CA ARG A 147 45.18 -6.43 7.59
C ARG A 147 46.43 -6.65 8.43
N ASP A 148 46.63 -5.77 9.40
CA ASP A 148 47.73 -5.89 10.35
C ASP A 148 47.45 -7.04 11.32
N ARG A 149 47.90 -8.23 10.92
CA ARG A 149 47.75 -9.47 11.66
C ARG A 149 49.09 -10.21 11.66
N THR A 150 49.89 -9.94 12.69
CA THR A 150 51.11 -10.69 12.97
C THR A 150 50.77 -12.17 13.22
N HIS A 151 51.54 -13.09 12.61
CA HIS A 151 51.39 -14.55 12.75
C HIS A 151 50.15 -15.22 12.13
N THR A 152 49.51 -14.61 11.13
CA THR A 152 48.42 -15.28 10.37
C THR A 152 48.85 -15.78 9.00
N LEU A 153 48.06 -16.72 8.43
CA LEU A 153 48.21 -17.19 7.05
C LEU A 153 48.16 -16.02 6.06
N ASP A 154 48.87 -16.14 4.93
CA ASP A 154 49.02 -15.06 3.95
C ASP A 154 47.68 -14.51 3.44
N HIS A 155 46.71 -15.38 3.20
CA HIS A 155 45.36 -14.99 2.78
C HIS A 155 44.62 -14.15 3.83
N GLN A 156 45.10 -14.06 5.08
CA GLN A 156 44.50 -13.26 6.15
C GLN A 156 45.10 -11.85 6.27
N LYS A 157 46.16 -11.55 5.52
CA LYS A 157 46.91 -10.28 5.57
C LYS A 157 46.40 -9.22 4.61
N VAL A 158 45.57 -9.59 3.63
CA VAL A 158 44.93 -8.66 2.68
C VAL A 158 43.49 -9.10 2.42
N ALA A 159 42.55 -8.18 2.21
CA ALA A 159 41.19 -8.51 1.78
C ALA A 159 41.03 -8.34 0.27
N ALA A 160 40.28 -9.24 -0.37
CA ALA A 160 40.04 -9.24 -1.82
C ALA A 160 38.72 -8.54 -2.22
N GLY A 161 37.83 -8.22 -1.28
CA GLY A 161 36.49 -7.76 -1.63
C GLY A 161 36.44 -6.43 -2.39
N VAL A 162 37.43 -5.56 -2.19
CA VAL A 162 37.65 -4.36 -3.00
C VAL A 162 39.15 -4.18 -3.25
N VAL A 163 39.53 -4.09 -4.52
CA VAL A 163 40.90 -3.78 -4.97
C VAL A 163 40.82 -2.77 -6.11
N VAL A 164 41.57 -1.69 -6.02
CA VAL A 164 41.63 -0.65 -7.06
C VAL A 164 42.99 -0.74 -7.76
N LEU A 165 42.96 -0.84 -9.08
CA LEU A 165 44.13 -0.85 -9.95
C LEU A 165 44.15 0.46 -10.73
N PHE A 166 45.15 1.30 -10.51
CA PHE A 166 45.29 2.57 -11.23
C PHE A 166 45.86 2.31 -12.63
N PRO A 167 45.62 3.19 -13.62
CA PRO A 167 46.10 3.00 -14.99
C PRO A 167 47.62 3.30 -15.10
N THR A 168 48.44 2.61 -14.31
CA THR A 168 49.89 2.78 -14.22
C THR A 168 50.63 1.52 -14.66
N ARG A 169 51.93 1.67 -14.97
CA ARG A 169 52.79 0.52 -15.26
C ARG A 169 52.89 -0.44 -14.07
N GLY A 170 52.96 0.08 -12.84
CA GLY A 170 53.03 -0.73 -11.63
C GLY A 170 51.78 -1.57 -11.43
N ALA A 171 50.59 -1.03 -11.70
CA ALA A 171 49.34 -1.78 -11.60
C ALA A 171 49.25 -2.92 -12.63
N LYS A 172 49.74 -2.67 -13.85
CA LYS A 172 49.84 -3.70 -14.89
C LYS A 172 50.78 -4.83 -14.47
N LEU A 173 51.94 -4.49 -13.88
CA LEU A 173 52.89 -5.48 -13.36
C LEU A 173 52.26 -6.31 -12.24
N PHE A 174 51.60 -5.65 -11.28
CA PHE A 174 50.89 -6.30 -10.19
C PHE A 174 49.78 -7.24 -10.68
N ALA A 175 48.90 -6.75 -11.56
CA ALA A 175 47.80 -7.55 -12.11
C ALA A 175 48.32 -8.75 -12.93
N THR A 176 49.41 -8.57 -13.67
CA THR A 176 50.09 -9.68 -14.39
C THR A 176 50.56 -10.73 -13.39
N ARG A 177 51.23 -10.30 -12.32
CA ARG A 177 51.77 -11.22 -11.33
C ARG A 177 50.70 -11.98 -10.56
N VAL A 178 49.62 -11.30 -10.17
CA VAL A 178 48.45 -11.94 -9.55
C VAL A 178 47.86 -12.98 -10.50
N SER A 179 47.71 -12.65 -11.78
CA SER A 179 47.20 -13.58 -12.78
C SER A 179 48.11 -14.80 -12.96
N GLU A 180 49.42 -14.63 -13.02
CA GLU A 180 50.39 -15.74 -13.11
C GLU A 180 50.27 -16.68 -11.90
N ILE A 181 50.22 -16.13 -10.68
CA ILE A 181 50.09 -16.91 -9.45
C ILE A 181 48.80 -17.71 -9.45
N LEU A 182 47.67 -17.07 -9.78
CA LEU A 182 46.37 -17.74 -9.84
C LEU A 182 46.36 -18.84 -10.90
N THR A 183 46.79 -18.54 -12.13
CA THR A 183 46.85 -19.53 -13.21
C THR A 183 47.73 -20.72 -12.85
N ALA A 184 48.88 -20.49 -12.22
CA ALA A 184 49.75 -21.58 -11.75
C ALA A 184 49.07 -22.44 -10.68
N ARG A 185 48.41 -21.82 -9.68
CA ARG A 185 47.71 -22.54 -8.60
C ARG A 185 46.53 -23.36 -9.14
N PHE A 186 45.74 -22.81 -10.05
CA PHE A 186 44.65 -23.55 -10.69
C PHE A 186 45.17 -24.69 -11.55
N ALA A 187 46.25 -24.47 -12.33
CA ALA A 187 46.86 -25.51 -13.14
C ALA A 187 47.44 -26.66 -12.29
N ALA A 188 47.97 -26.36 -11.11
CA ALA A 188 48.47 -27.36 -10.17
C ALA A 188 47.37 -28.06 -9.35
N GLY A 189 46.11 -27.60 -9.45
CA GLY A 189 45.01 -28.10 -8.62
C GLY A 189 45.08 -27.65 -7.14
N GLU A 190 45.90 -26.64 -6.83
CA GLU A 190 46.15 -26.15 -5.47
C GLU A 190 45.31 -24.90 -5.12
N ALA A 191 44.45 -24.45 -6.03
CA ALA A 191 43.60 -23.28 -5.83
C ALA A 191 42.40 -23.60 -4.91
N LEU A 192 42.58 -23.35 -3.62
CA LEU A 192 41.55 -23.51 -2.58
C LEU A 192 40.91 -22.17 -2.20
N TRP A 193 39.94 -22.21 -1.29
CA TRP A 193 39.28 -20.99 -0.81
C TRP A 193 40.29 -19.94 -0.30
N TYR A 194 40.06 -18.67 -0.65
CA TYR A 194 40.97 -17.53 -0.44
C TYR A 194 42.29 -17.53 -1.25
N VAL A 195 42.39 -18.31 -2.33
CA VAL A 195 43.56 -18.28 -3.24
C VAL A 195 43.79 -16.88 -3.83
N ASP A 196 42.74 -16.10 -4.06
CA ASP A 196 42.76 -14.71 -4.49
C ASP A 196 43.50 -13.81 -3.49
N GLN A 197 43.14 -13.86 -2.20
CA GLN A 197 43.81 -13.10 -1.14
C GLN A 197 45.27 -13.53 -0.98
N ALA A 198 45.56 -14.83 -1.09
CA ALA A 198 46.94 -15.33 -1.05
C ALA A 198 47.76 -14.81 -2.25
N ALA A 199 47.18 -14.82 -3.46
CA ALA A 199 47.83 -14.32 -4.66
C ALA A 199 48.09 -12.80 -4.59
N LEU A 200 47.11 -12.02 -4.11
CA LEU A 200 47.26 -10.57 -3.88
C LEU A 200 48.39 -10.28 -2.89
N PHE A 201 48.42 -10.98 -1.75
CA PHE A 201 49.47 -10.78 -0.74
C PHE A 201 50.86 -11.16 -1.28
N ARG A 202 50.94 -12.27 -2.00
CA ARG A 202 52.19 -12.74 -2.59
C ARG A 202 52.72 -11.76 -3.64
N ALA A 203 51.87 -11.30 -4.57
CA ALA A 203 52.26 -10.30 -5.56
C ALA A 203 52.71 -8.98 -4.91
N MET A 204 52.01 -8.54 -3.85
CA MET A 204 52.39 -7.35 -3.08
C MET A 204 53.77 -7.50 -2.43
N THR A 205 54.09 -8.70 -1.95
CA THR A 205 55.37 -8.99 -1.27
C THR A 205 56.52 -9.14 -2.28
N GLU A 206 56.29 -9.86 -3.37
CA GLU A 206 57.31 -10.11 -4.41
C GLU A 206 57.66 -8.84 -5.19
N LEU A 207 56.71 -7.91 -5.35
CA LEU A 207 56.90 -6.64 -6.07
C LEU A 207 57.17 -5.46 -5.13
N ALA A 208 57.54 -5.73 -3.87
CA ALA A 208 57.86 -4.69 -2.91
C ALA A 208 59.05 -3.85 -3.41
N GLY A 209 58.84 -2.54 -3.55
CA GLY A 209 59.83 -1.61 -4.10
C GLY A 209 59.66 -1.32 -5.60
N GLU A 210 58.92 -2.16 -6.34
CA GLU A 210 58.60 -1.94 -7.76
C GLU A 210 57.15 -1.43 -7.97
N VAL A 211 56.23 -1.81 -7.09
CA VAL A 211 54.82 -1.40 -7.12
C VAL A 211 54.45 -0.68 -5.83
N ARG A 212 53.83 0.49 -5.96
CA ARG A 212 53.32 1.27 -4.82
C ARG A 212 51.93 0.78 -4.44
N VAL A 213 51.84 0.00 -3.37
CA VAL A 213 50.57 -0.49 -2.80
C VAL A 213 50.17 0.36 -1.60
N SER A 214 48.99 0.97 -1.67
CA SER A 214 48.39 1.80 -0.62
C SER A 214 47.26 1.07 0.11
N ASP A 215 46.92 1.55 1.32
CA ASP A 215 45.74 1.07 2.02
C ASP A 215 44.46 1.63 1.40
N LEU A 216 43.48 0.74 1.21
CA LEU A 216 42.15 1.13 0.79
C LEU A 216 41.49 2.04 1.84
N HIS A 217 41.03 3.21 1.39
CA HIS A 217 40.38 4.19 2.24
C HIS A 217 39.15 3.59 2.97
N ARG A 218 38.96 4.00 4.23
CA ARG A 218 37.95 3.41 5.13
C ARG A 218 36.51 3.40 4.56
N ARG A 219 36.17 4.37 3.70
CA ARG A 219 34.85 4.49 3.07
C ARG A 219 34.48 3.33 2.13
N PHE A 220 35.47 2.59 1.64
CA PHE A 220 35.28 1.46 0.72
C PHE A 220 35.37 0.10 1.41
N ARG A 221 35.48 0.07 2.74
CA ARG A 221 35.63 -1.16 3.53
C ARG A 221 34.66 -1.22 4.71
N ASP A 222 33.45 -0.72 4.52
CA ASP A 222 32.41 -0.77 5.54
C ASP A 222 31.58 -2.06 5.41
N PHE A 223 31.73 -2.95 6.38
CA PHE A 223 31.00 -4.23 6.47
C PHE A 223 30.38 -4.43 7.87
N GLU A 224 30.42 -3.39 8.72
CA GLU A 224 29.97 -3.45 10.12
C GLU A 224 29.16 -2.22 10.53
N ALA A 225 29.61 -1.01 10.17
CA ALA A 225 29.02 0.23 10.66
C ALA A 225 27.82 0.68 9.83
N PHE A 226 27.85 0.40 8.52
CA PHE A 226 26.90 0.84 7.50
C PHE A 226 26.61 2.35 7.61
N GLY A 227 27.69 3.14 7.65
CA GLY A 227 27.65 4.58 7.91
C GLY A 227 27.35 5.42 6.67
N ALA A 228 26.75 6.61 6.88
CA ALA A 228 26.42 7.55 5.81
C ALA A 228 27.64 8.16 5.07
N GLY A 229 28.84 8.05 5.65
CA GLY A 229 30.10 8.49 5.00
C GLY A 229 30.79 7.41 4.15
N SER A 230 30.18 6.23 4.06
CA SER A 230 30.69 5.10 3.27
C SER A 230 30.36 5.29 1.80
N ALA A 231 31.23 4.81 0.92
CA ALA A 231 30.97 4.73 -0.52
C ALA A 231 30.52 3.31 -0.92
N LEU A 232 30.91 2.30 -0.13
CA LEU A 232 30.64 0.90 -0.42
C LEU A 232 30.35 0.13 0.86
N TRP A 233 29.29 -0.67 0.81
CA TRP A 233 28.94 -1.65 1.83
C TRP A 233 29.14 -3.06 1.29
N SER A 234 29.89 -3.89 2.03
CA SER A 234 30.11 -5.29 1.66
C SER A 234 29.48 -6.23 2.67
N ALA A 235 28.94 -7.32 2.16
CA ALA A 235 28.56 -8.48 2.96
C ALA A 235 29.80 -9.26 3.44
N LYS A 236 29.76 -9.85 4.64
CA LYS A 236 30.87 -10.71 5.13
C LYS A 236 30.40 -11.89 5.99
N GLY A 237 30.54 -13.10 5.45
CA GLY A 237 30.24 -14.38 6.13
C GLY A 237 28.76 -14.55 6.51
N ASP A 238 28.47 -15.44 7.46
CA ASP A 238 27.10 -15.71 7.98
C ASP A 238 26.41 -14.49 8.62
N ARG A 239 27.13 -13.35 8.73
CA ARG A 239 26.61 -12.05 9.19
C ARG A 239 25.88 -11.27 8.11
N GLN A 240 25.80 -11.80 6.88
CA GLN A 240 24.96 -11.32 5.77
C GLN A 240 23.48 -11.10 6.15
N ALA A 241 23.01 -11.66 7.28
CA ALA A 241 21.61 -11.64 7.69
C ALA A 241 21.17 -10.53 8.68
N PHE A 242 22.05 -9.67 9.25
CA PHE A 242 21.64 -8.87 10.43
C PHE A 242 21.84 -7.35 10.41
N GLY A 243 22.48 -6.77 9.39
CA GLY A 243 22.46 -5.31 9.22
C GLY A 243 21.15 -4.87 8.57
N GLU A 244 20.14 -4.47 9.35
CA GLU A 244 18.87 -3.93 8.81
C GLU A 244 19.05 -2.92 7.66
N PRO A 245 20.03 -1.99 7.68
CA PRO A 245 20.27 -1.07 6.57
C PRO A 245 20.69 -1.77 5.27
N PHE A 246 21.66 -2.68 5.33
CA PHE A 246 22.17 -3.40 4.14
C PHE A 246 21.09 -4.30 3.54
N ALA A 247 20.40 -5.08 4.38
CA ALA A 247 19.33 -5.97 3.91
C ALA A 247 18.18 -5.19 3.27
N SER A 248 17.80 -4.04 3.84
CA SER A 248 16.76 -3.19 3.27
C SER A 248 17.19 -2.60 1.92
N LEU A 249 18.43 -2.14 1.80
CA LEU A 249 18.95 -1.57 0.57
C LEU A 249 19.10 -2.62 -0.53
N LEU A 250 19.57 -3.82 -0.19
CA LEU A 250 19.65 -4.96 -1.09
C LEU A 250 18.26 -5.31 -1.64
N ARG A 251 17.23 -5.28 -0.79
CA ARG A 251 15.83 -5.49 -1.21
C ARG A 251 15.33 -4.39 -2.14
N ILE A 252 15.75 -3.13 -1.95
CA ILE A 252 15.39 -2.01 -2.82
C ILE A 252 15.99 -2.14 -4.23
N PHE A 253 17.27 -2.51 -4.30
CA PHE A 253 17.97 -2.66 -5.58
C PHE A 253 17.82 -4.05 -6.19
N GLY A 254 17.29 -5.03 -5.45
CA GLY A 254 16.98 -6.36 -5.95
C GLY A 254 15.83 -6.37 -6.95
N ASP A 255 15.60 -7.52 -7.59
CA ASP A 255 14.58 -7.68 -8.63
C ASP A 255 13.15 -7.79 -8.09
N SER A 256 13.00 -8.38 -6.91
CA SER A 256 11.70 -8.72 -6.35
C SER A 256 10.95 -7.50 -5.85
N GLU A 257 9.80 -7.21 -6.47
CA GLU A 257 8.87 -6.20 -5.96
C GLU A 257 8.39 -6.54 -4.55
N TYR A 258 8.12 -7.82 -4.27
CA TYR A 258 7.79 -8.29 -2.92
C TYR A 258 8.88 -7.95 -1.90
N ALA A 259 10.15 -8.12 -2.27
CA ALA A 259 11.27 -7.71 -1.42
C ALA A 259 11.28 -6.20 -1.18
N ARG A 260 10.98 -5.38 -2.19
CA ARG A 260 10.84 -3.92 -2.05
C ARG A 260 9.71 -3.52 -1.10
N VAL A 261 8.58 -4.23 -1.13
CA VAL A 261 7.48 -4.04 -0.15
C VAL A 261 7.96 -4.37 1.28
N GLN A 262 8.70 -5.46 1.45
CA GLN A 262 9.28 -5.80 2.76
C GLN A 262 10.27 -4.75 3.26
N ALA A 263 11.08 -4.17 2.35
CA ALA A 263 11.96 -3.05 2.70
C ALA A 263 11.14 -1.83 3.14
N LYS A 264 10.08 -1.49 2.41
CA LYS A 264 9.17 -0.40 2.77
C LYS A 264 8.55 -0.56 4.16
N HIS A 265 8.11 -1.76 4.51
CA HIS A 265 7.58 -2.04 5.84
C HIS A 265 8.62 -1.79 6.95
N VAL A 266 9.87 -2.24 6.75
CA VAL A 266 10.98 -1.98 7.67
C VAL A 266 11.23 -0.48 7.79
N LEU A 267 11.17 0.26 6.68
CA LEU A 267 11.40 1.70 6.66
C LEU A 267 10.34 2.50 7.37
N ASN A 268 9.07 2.21 7.13
CA ASN A 268 7.96 2.88 7.81
C ASN A 268 8.06 2.65 9.33
N ARG A 269 8.45 1.44 9.75
CA ARG A 269 8.70 1.15 11.18
C ARG A 269 9.92 1.88 11.72
N ALA A 270 11.01 1.95 10.95
CA ALA A 270 12.26 2.58 11.35
C ALA A 270 12.15 4.11 11.43
N GLY A 271 11.38 4.76 10.56
CA GLY A 271 11.11 6.20 10.59
C GLY A 271 10.33 6.64 11.83
N ARG A 272 9.53 5.74 12.43
CA ARG A 272 8.82 5.97 13.70
C ARG A 272 9.73 5.89 14.92
N LEU A 273 10.89 5.25 14.78
CA LEU A 273 11.91 5.20 15.82
C LEU A 273 12.87 6.37 15.58
N THR A 274 12.65 7.47 16.30
CA THR A 274 13.64 8.57 16.39
C THR A 274 14.99 7.94 16.73
N HIS A 275 15.98 8.10 15.85
CA HIS A 275 17.36 7.55 15.94
C HIS A 275 17.65 6.17 15.32
N SER A 276 16.80 5.61 14.45
CA SER A 276 17.21 4.43 13.68
C SER A 276 18.30 4.78 12.65
N LYS A 277 19.36 3.96 12.58
CA LYS A 277 20.42 4.09 11.54
C LYS A 277 19.84 3.99 10.13
N VAL A 278 18.79 3.17 9.97
CA VAL A 278 18.04 3.02 8.72
C VAL A 278 17.33 4.33 8.37
N GLY A 279 16.59 4.95 9.29
CA GLY A 279 15.90 6.22 9.04
C GLY A 279 16.86 7.32 8.58
N ALA A 280 17.95 7.52 9.30
CA ALA A 280 18.96 8.54 8.97
C ALA A 280 19.59 8.32 7.56
N PHE A 281 19.86 7.07 7.18
CA PHE A 281 20.38 6.76 5.84
C PHE A 281 19.39 7.11 4.72
N TYR A 282 18.10 6.87 4.91
CA TYR A 282 17.09 7.20 3.90
C TYR A 282 16.76 8.68 3.85
N GLU A 283 16.78 9.38 4.99
CA GLU A 283 16.65 10.83 5.03
C GLU A 283 17.77 11.51 4.26
N ALA A 284 19.00 11.00 4.35
CA ALA A 284 20.13 11.48 3.55
C ALA A 284 20.01 11.14 2.05
N ASN A 285 19.15 10.19 1.67
CA ASN A 285 19.03 9.67 0.31
C ASN A 285 17.56 9.62 -0.16
N PRO A 286 16.89 10.78 -0.31
CA PRO A 286 15.46 10.84 -0.59
C PRO A 286 15.06 10.17 -1.92
N GLY A 287 15.98 10.07 -2.89
CA GLY A 287 15.77 9.37 -4.16
C GLY A 287 15.44 7.88 -4.03
N LEU A 288 15.79 7.23 -2.91
CA LEU A 288 15.47 5.83 -2.65
C LEU A 288 13.96 5.59 -2.54
N ARG A 289 13.19 6.57 -2.04
CA ARG A 289 11.73 6.45 -1.92
C ARG A 289 11.06 6.25 -3.28
N GLN A 290 11.62 6.83 -4.34
CA GLN A 290 11.08 6.70 -5.70
C GLN A 290 11.20 5.28 -6.26
N ARG A 291 12.06 4.44 -5.67
CA ARG A 291 12.22 3.02 -6.04
C ARG A 291 11.28 2.09 -5.28
N LEU A 292 10.62 2.58 -4.23
CA LEU A 292 9.64 1.79 -3.48
C LEU A 292 8.31 1.77 -4.25
N PRO A 293 7.61 0.63 -4.27
CA PRO A 293 6.30 0.57 -4.91
C PRO A 293 5.31 1.48 -4.18
N ARG A 294 4.45 2.16 -4.95
CA ARG A 294 3.27 2.84 -4.40
C ARG A 294 2.35 1.78 -3.81
N SER A 295 1.86 1.99 -2.59
CA SER A 295 1.01 0.99 -1.94
C SER A 295 -0.05 1.59 -1.03
N GLY A 296 -1.11 0.81 -0.77
CA GLY A 296 -2.13 1.13 0.21
C GLY A 296 -2.63 -0.13 0.93
N THR A 297 -3.17 0.04 2.14
CA THR A 297 -3.75 -1.05 2.92
C THR A 297 -5.26 -0.83 3.10
N LEU A 298 -6.07 -1.82 2.70
CA LEU A 298 -7.52 -1.83 2.89
C LEU A 298 -7.88 -2.77 4.04
N TYR A 299 -8.49 -2.21 5.08
CA TYR A 299 -8.99 -2.98 6.22
C TYR A 299 -10.45 -3.38 5.98
N LEU A 300 -10.66 -4.68 5.77
CA LEU A 300 -11.98 -5.28 5.55
C LEU A 300 -12.44 -5.95 6.86
N PRO A 301 -13.53 -5.51 7.50
CA PRO A 301 -13.97 -6.09 8.75
C PRO A 301 -14.60 -7.46 8.51
N ARG A 302 -14.34 -8.39 9.42
CA ARG A 302 -15.07 -9.66 9.53
C ARG A 302 -16.48 -9.41 10.04
N ILE A 303 -17.40 -9.15 9.12
CA ILE A 303 -18.84 -8.87 9.42
C ILE A 303 -19.54 -10.08 10.05
N ASP A 304 -19.00 -11.27 9.86
CA ASP A 304 -19.43 -12.51 10.52
C ASP A 304 -19.04 -12.58 12.01
N LEU A 305 -18.26 -11.63 12.51
CA LEU A 305 -17.89 -11.50 13.91
C LEU A 305 -18.54 -10.24 14.54
N PRO A 306 -18.69 -10.21 15.88
CA PRO A 306 -19.18 -9.01 16.56
C PRO A 306 -18.31 -7.77 16.31
N TRP A 307 -18.83 -6.58 16.63
CA TRP A 307 -18.03 -5.34 16.53
C TRP A 307 -17.11 -5.10 17.73
N LYS A 308 -17.26 -5.88 18.81
CA LYS A 308 -16.46 -5.84 20.04
C LYS A 308 -15.83 -7.21 20.30
N PRO A 309 -14.69 -7.28 21.02
CA PRO A 309 -14.02 -8.54 21.31
C PRO A 309 -14.98 -9.60 21.84
N TYR A 310 -15.05 -10.72 21.12
CA TYR A 310 -15.92 -11.84 21.47
C TYR A 310 -15.32 -12.63 22.65
N LYS A 311 -16.14 -12.88 23.67
CA LYS A 311 -15.74 -13.61 24.90
C LYS A 311 -16.25 -15.06 24.97
N GLY A 312 -16.94 -15.55 23.93
CA GLY A 312 -17.49 -16.91 23.92
C GLY A 312 -16.55 -17.95 23.32
N ASN A 313 -16.87 -19.23 23.53
CA ASN A 313 -16.01 -20.35 23.11
C ASN A 313 -16.20 -20.79 21.64
N ALA A 314 -17.21 -20.29 20.93
CA ALA A 314 -17.50 -20.66 19.54
C ALA A 314 -18.03 -19.45 18.75
N ALA A 315 -17.67 -19.31 17.48
CA ALA A 315 -18.16 -18.22 16.63
C ALA A 315 -19.69 -18.28 16.45
N PRO A 316 -20.38 -17.13 16.27
CA PRO A 316 -21.81 -17.11 16.01
C PRO A 316 -22.16 -17.88 14.73
N ALA A 317 -23.35 -18.51 14.69
CA ALA A 317 -23.87 -19.07 13.45
C ALA A 317 -24.12 -17.95 12.43
N LEU A 318 -23.72 -18.19 11.18
CA LEU A 318 -23.89 -17.27 10.06
C LEU A 318 -25.31 -17.39 9.50
N SER A 319 -26.04 -16.27 9.43
CA SER A 319 -27.28 -16.19 8.65
C SER A 319 -27.00 -15.89 7.18
N ASP A 320 -27.94 -16.26 6.29
CA ASP A 320 -27.86 -15.92 4.86
C ASP A 320 -27.76 -14.40 4.64
N ASP A 321 -28.45 -13.60 5.46
CA ASP A 321 -28.37 -12.14 5.41
C ASP A 321 -26.96 -11.63 5.75
N THR A 322 -26.33 -12.22 6.78
CA THR A 322 -24.95 -11.88 7.16
C THR A 322 -23.99 -12.23 6.02
N LEU A 323 -24.22 -13.36 5.35
CA LEU A 323 -23.44 -13.76 4.19
C LEU A 323 -23.61 -12.78 3.02
N ALA A 324 -24.84 -12.36 2.72
CA ALA A 324 -25.13 -11.40 1.65
C ALA A 324 -24.44 -10.04 1.90
N VAL A 325 -24.51 -9.51 3.13
CA VAL A 325 -23.81 -8.28 3.51
C VAL A 325 -22.30 -8.48 3.36
N ARG A 326 -21.73 -9.58 3.86
CA ARG A 326 -20.31 -9.88 3.74
C ARG A 326 -19.84 -9.95 2.28
N LEU A 327 -20.61 -10.60 1.41
CA LEU A 327 -20.30 -10.68 -0.02
C LEU A 327 -20.31 -9.30 -0.68
N THR A 328 -21.26 -8.45 -0.31
CA THR A 328 -21.36 -7.09 -0.84
C THR A 328 -20.17 -6.22 -0.42
N TRP A 329 -19.75 -6.29 0.85
CA TRP A 329 -18.54 -5.62 1.33
C TRP A 329 -17.26 -6.14 0.68
N LYS A 330 -17.17 -7.46 0.44
CA LYS A 330 -16.06 -8.07 -0.31
C LYS A 330 -16.01 -7.58 -1.75
N GLN A 331 -17.18 -7.48 -2.40
CA GLN A 331 -17.29 -6.95 -3.75
C GLN A 331 -16.80 -5.51 -3.81
N PHE A 332 -17.27 -4.64 -2.90
CA PHE A 332 -16.82 -3.25 -2.81
C PHE A 332 -15.30 -3.16 -2.60
N ALA A 333 -14.76 -3.87 -1.61
CA ALA A 333 -13.33 -3.86 -1.30
C ALA A 333 -12.47 -4.33 -2.48
N SER A 334 -12.92 -5.36 -3.19
CA SER A 334 -12.21 -5.90 -4.36
C SER A 334 -12.22 -4.91 -5.52
N LEU A 335 -13.36 -4.25 -5.78
CA LEU A 335 -13.47 -3.24 -6.83
C LEU A 335 -12.63 -2.00 -6.52
N LEU A 336 -12.66 -1.55 -5.26
CA LEU A 336 -11.86 -0.42 -4.81
C LEU A 336 -10.36 -0.74 -4.93
N ALA A 337 -9.92 -1.91 -4.44
CA ALA A 337 -8.53 -2.34 -4.54
C ALA A 337 -8.07 -2.47 -5.99
N ASN A 338 -8.87 -3.11 -6.84
CA ASN A 338 -8.58 -3.24 -8.28
C ASN A 338 -8.44 -1.87 -8.94
N ARG A 339 -9.27 -0.89 -8.58
CA ARG A 339 -9.19 0.44 -9.17
C ARG A 339 -7.88 1.16 -8.80
N PHE A 340 -7.36 0.98 -7.59
CA PHE A 340 -6.00 1.42 -7.23
C PHE A 340 -4.91 0.68 -8.02
N GLU A 341 -5.02 -0.64 -8.15
CA GLU A 341 -4.05 -1.46 -8.89
C GLU A 341 -3.96 -1.06 -10.37
N THR A 342 -5.09 -0.75 -11.01
CA THR A 342 -5.11 -0.24 -12.39
C THR A 342 -4.40 1.11 -12.55
N LYS A 343 -4.17 1.85 -11.45
CA LYS A 343 -3.40 3.11 -11.41
C LYS A 343 -1.97 2.90 -10.87
N GLY A 344 -1.47 1.66 -10.85
CA GLY A 344 -0.10 1.32 -10.47
C GLY A 344 0.15 1.37 -8.95
N VAL A 345 -0.90 1.23 -8.13
CA VAL A 345 -0.79 1.20 -6.67
C VAL A 345 -1.11 -0.20 -6.16
N ARG A 346 -0.14 -0.82 -5.49
CA ARG A 346 -0.30 -2.15 -4.91
C ARG A 346 -1.22 -2.09 -3.68
N MET A 347 -2.26 -2.92 -3.66
CA MET A 347 -3.18 -2.98 -2.53
C MET A 347 -2.98 -4.24 -1.69
N GLU A 348 -2.93 -4.06 -0.37
CA GLU A 348 -3.01 -5.14 0.61
C GLU A 348 -4.38 -5.12 1.28
N ILE A 349 -5.15 -6.21 1.16
CA ILE A 349 -6.44 -6.35 1.85
C ILE A 349 -6.24 -7.18 3.12
N GLN A 350 -6.52 -6.58 4.28
CA GLN A 350 -6.51 -7.26 5.58
C GLN A 350 -7.93 -7.52 6.05
N GLU A 351 -8.40 -8.78 5.93
CA GLU A 351 -9.70 -9.22 6.45
C GLU A 351 -9.58 -9.61 7.94
N ILE A 352 -9.95 -8.69 8.84
CA ILE A 352 -9.72 -8.84 10.29
C ILE A 352 -10.97 -8.47 11.11
N PRO A 353 -11.10 -8.89 12.38
CA PRO A 353 -12.19 -8.43 13.23
C PRO A 353 -12.22 -6.91 13.36
N ALA A 354 -13.42 -6.31 13.37
CA ALA A 354 -13.55 -4.85 13.34
C ALA A 354 -12.93 -4.15 14.57
N TRP A 355 -12.87 -4.84 15.72
CA TRP A 355 -12.22 -4.33 16.93
C TRP A 355 -10.69 -4.33 16.87
N GLU A 356 -10.08 -5.04 15.92
CA GLU A 356 -8.62 -5.05 15.71
C GLU A 356 -8.13 -3.93 14.78
N ILE A 357 -9.05 -3.22 14.12
CA ILE A 357 -8.73 -2.03 13.33
C ILE A 357 -8.54 -0.85 14.30
N THR A 358 -7.31 -0.70 14.81
CA THR A 358 -6.91 0.35 15.76
C THR A 358 -5.88 1.29 15.13
N PRO A 359 -5.68 2.51 15.68
CA PRO A 359 -4.62 3.42 15.21
C PRO A 359 -3.24 2.75 15.19
N GLU A 360 -2.90 1.95 16.20
CA GLU A 360 -1.59 1.26 16.27
C GLU A 360 -1.40 0.26 15.13
N ARG A 361 -2.48 -0.46 14.73
CA ARG A 361 -2.41 -1.39 13.60
C ARG A 361 -2.36 -0.67 12.26
N VAL A 362 -3.12 0.41 12.10
CA VAL A 362 -3.13 1.23 10.87
C VAL A 362 -1.77 1.91 10.69
N ASN A 363 -1.25 2.52 11.75
CA ASN A 363 0.13 2.98 11.88
C ASN A 363 1.11 1.81 12.00
N GLY A 364 0.72 0.55 11.77
CA GLY A 364 1.64 -0.59 11.63
C GLY A 364 1.81 -0.99 10.17
N SER A 365 0.97 -0.45 9.28
CA SER A 365 0.91 -0.87 7.88
C SER A 365 2.13 -0.44 7.06
N SER A 366 2.34 -1.15 5.95
CA SER A 366 3.38 -0.86 4.96
C SER A 366 2.90 0.06 3.82
N GLY A 367 1.61 0.41 3.82
CA GLY A 367 0.98 1.28 2.83
C GLY A 367 1.42 2.74 2.96
N ASP A 368 1.36 3.48 1.86
CA ASP A 368 1.46 4.95 1.86
C ASP A 368 0.16 5.61 2.37
N PHE A 369 -0.95 4.87 2.35
CA PHE A 369 -2.26 5.27 2.88
C PHE A 369 -3.05 4.05 3.35
N ALA A 370 -4.12 4.29 4.11
CA ALA A 370 -5.05 3.24 4.53
C ALA A 370 -6.52 3.55 4.18
N LEU A 371 -7.30 2.49 3.98
CA LEU A 371 -8.74 2.53 3.77
C LEU A 371 -9.41 1.77 4.91
N VAL A 372 -10.17 2.48 5.74
CA VAL A 372 -10.70 1.95 7.00
C VAL A 372 -12.22 1.84 6.95
N ALA A 373 -12.73 0.64 7.15
CA ALA A 373 -14.16 0.38 7.22
C ALA A 373 -14.80 0.92 8.50
N HIS A 374 -16.00 1.49 8.38
CA HIS A 374 -16.95 1.67 9.49
C HIS A 374 -16.33 2.40 10.71
N LYS A 375 -15.51 3.43 10.43
CA LYS A 375 -14.93 4.34 11.42
C LYS A 375 -15.01 5.78 10.90
N CYS A 376 -14.84 6.73 11.80
CA CYS A 376 -14.57 8.13 11.48
C CYS A 376 -13.21 8.54 12.09
N ASP A 377 -12.71 9.69 11.68
CA ASP A 377 -11.45 10.30 12.12
C ASP A 377 -11.38 10.47 13.63
N PHE A 378 -12.45 10.93 14.27
CA PHE A 378 -12.55 11.11 15.71
C PHE A 378 -12.47 9.78 16.48
N GLN A 379 -12.69 8.65 15.82
CA GLN A 379 -12.52 7.31 16.40
C GLN A 379 -11.10 6.75 16.21
N MET A 380 -10.28 7.39 15.36
CA MET A 380 -8.94 6.94 15.00
C MET A 380 -7.92 8.09 15.16
N PRO A 381 -7.72 8.62 16.39
CA PRO A 381 -6.76 9.68 16.63
C PRO A 381 -5.31 9.20 16.43
N GLY A 382 -4.42 10.12 16.07
CA GLY A 382 -2.98 9.86 16.04
C GLY A 382 -2.49 9.03 14.83
N LEU A 383 -3.23 9.00 13.74
CA LEU A 383 -2.80 8.34 12.50
C LEU A 383 -1.65 9.12 11.84
N ASP A 384 -0.62 8.41 11.37
CA ASP A 384 0.60 9.00 10.78
C ASP A 384 0.68 8.87 9.25
N LEU A 385 -0.40 8.41 8.64
CA LEU A 385 -0.57 8.29 7.19
C LEU A 385 -1.95 8.80 6.76
N PRO A 386 -2.11 9.21 5.49
CA PRO A 386 -3.41 9.52 4.92
C PRO A 386 -4.37 8.34 5.04
N VAL A 387 -5.58 8.60 5.54
CA VAL A 387 -6.64 7.60 5.67
C VAL A 387 -7.93 8.10 5.04
N HIS A 388 -8.66 7.20 4.37
CA HIS A 388 -10.07 7.40 4.04
C HIS A 388 -10.91 6.31 4.69
N PHE A 389 -12.12 6.69 5.04
CA PHE A 389 -13.10 5.84 5.69
C PHE A 389 -14.17 5.43 4.70
N TYR A 390 -14.60 4.17 4.77
CA TYR A 390 -15.68 3.68 3.91
C TYR A 390 -16.76 2.94 4.70
N MET A 391 -18.02 3.07 4.25
CA MET A 391 -19.17 2.52 4.96
C MET A 391 -20.33 2.25 3.99
N GLN A 392 -21.13 1.21 4.27
CA GLN A 392 -22.34 0.87 3.52
C GLN A 392 -23.55 1.69 4.01
N GLU A 393 -23.89 2.76 3.32
CA GLU A 393 -24.89 3.75 3.74
C GLU A 393 -26.24 3.59 3.03
N TYR A 394 -27.34 3.82 3.75
CA TYR A 394 -28.74 3.83 3.30
C TYR A 394 -29.31 2.60 2.58
N MET A 395 -28.70 2.12 1.50
CA MET A 395 -29.09 0.94 0.72
C MET A 395 -27.97 -0.10 0.72
N PRO A 396 -28.25 -1.40 0.50
CA PRO A 396 -27.22 -2.43 0.61
C PRO A 396 -26.14 -2.33 -0.47
N TRP A 397 -26.39 -1.64 -1.59
CA TRP A 397 -25.42 -1.47 -2.68
C TRP A 397 -24.70 -0.12 -2.67
N LEU A 398 -24.99 0.78 -1.72
CA LEU A 398 -24.39 2.12 -1.66
C LEU A 398 -23.26 2.16 -0.63
N PHE A 399 -22.07 2.58 -1.07
CA PHE A 399 -20.90 2.76 -0.22
C PHE A 399 -20.40 4.19 -0.28
N THR A 400 -20.03 4.77 0.84
CA THR A 400 -19.30 6.04 0.91
C THR A 400 -17.81 5.79 1.08
N LEU A 401 -16.99 6.72 0.59
CA LEU A 401 -15.54 6.74 0.78
C LEU A 401 -15.12 8.20 1.00
N ASP A 402 -14.68 8.55 2.21
CA ASP A 402 -14.52 9.95 2.63
C ASP A 402 -13.34 10.12 3.61
N PRO A 403 -12.61 11.25 3.57
CA PRO A 403 -11.44 11.48 4.43
C PRO A 403 -11.74 11.63 5.93
N ALA A 404 -12.97 11.95 6.33
CA ALA A 404 -13.33 12.16 7.73
C ALA A 404 -14.21 11.03 8.29
N GLY A 405 -15.11 10.46 7.51
CA GLY A 405 -15.99 9.42 8.04
C GLY A 405 -17.23 9.13 7.20
N TRP A 406 -18.27 8.67 7.87
CA TRP A 406 -19.56 8.30 7.25
C TRP A 406 -20.71 8.98 7.98
N GLY A 407 -21.89 9.02 7.35
CA GLY A 407 -23.04 9.75 7.89
C GLY A 407 -22.70 11.22 8.19
N ALA A 408 -23.05 11.71 9.38
CA ALA A 408 -22.74 13.08 9.78
C ALA A 408 -21.28 13.29 10.26
N GLY A 409 -20.46 12.24 10.27
CA GLY A 409 -19.01 12.33 10.49
C GLY A 409 -18.21 12.47 9.19
N ALA A 410 -18.88 12.39 8.04
CA ALA A 410 -18.26 12.61 6.75
C ALA A 410 -17.85 14.08 6.55
N SER A 411 -16.81 14.32 5.76
CA SER A 411 -16.33 15.66 5.43
C SER A 411 -17.34 16.49 4.63
N ALA A 412 -18.31 15.80 4.01
CA ALA A 412 -19.44 16.41 3.31
C ALA A 412 -20.56 16.93 4.23
N TYR A 413 -20.54 16.61 5.54
CA TYR A 413 -21.57 17.07 6.47
C TYR A 413 -21.16 18.38 7.17
N PRO A 414 -22.07 19.38 7.27
CA PRO A 414 -23.42 19.42 6.70
C PRO A 414 -23.39 19.61 5.18
N VAL A 415 -24.31 18.96 4.46
CA VAL A 415 -24.41 19.09 3.00
C VAL A 415 -24.90 20.50 2.65
N PRO A 416 -24.11 21.33 1.96
CA PRO A 416 -24.53 22.68 1.59
C PRO A 416 -25.72 22.66 0.61
N PRO A 417 -26.72 23.55 0.76
CA PRO A 417 -27.82 23.64 -0.22
C PRO A 417 -27.34 23.91 -1.65
N GLY A 418 -26.22 24.63 -1.79
CA GLY A 418 -25.58 24.91 -3.08
C GLY A 418 -24.98 23.69 -3.77
N ASP A 419 -24.77 22.57 -3.07
CA ASP A 419 -24.31 21.31 -3.68
C ASP A 419 -25.48 20.49 -4.24
N LEU A 420 -26.70 20.78 -3.79
CA LEU A 420 -27.96 20.19 -4.26
C LEU A 420 -28.53 20.95 -5.47
N VAL A 421 -27.68 21.23 -6.47
CA VAL A 421 -28.13 21.82 -7.74
C VAL A 421 -28.79 20.74 -8.61
N GLY A 422 -29.89 21.12 -9.28
CA GLY A 422 -30.59 20.24 -10.21
C GLY A 422 -29.73 19.71 -11.35
N THR A 423 -30.12 18.56 -11.87
CA THR A 423 -29.50 17.85 -12.99
C THR A 423 -29.44 18.74 -14.26
N PRO A 424 -28.31 18.78 -14.99
CA PRO A 424 -28.30 19.29 -16.36
C PRO A 424 -29.34 18.51 -17.21
N ALA A 425 -30.09 19.18 -18.08
CA ALA A 425 -31.14 18.53 -18.85
C ALA A 425 -30.61 17.35 -19.69
N GLY A 426 -31.15 16.13 -19.49
CA GLY A 426 -30.93 15.00 -20.41
C GLY A 426 -30.71 13.60 -19.82
N GLU A 427 -30.45 13.43 -18.51
CA GLU A 427 -30.19 12.09 -17.94
C GLU A 427 -31.15 11.75 -16.77
N PRO A 428 -31.91 10.63 -16.84
CA PRO A 428 -32.57 10.06 -15.67
C PRO A 428 -31.53 9.53 -14.67
N GLU A 429 -31.38 10.27 -13.57
CA GLU A 429 -30.43 10.02 -12.48
C GLU A 429 -31.04 9.14 -11.38
N ALA A 430 -30.22 8.70 -10.41
CA ALA A 430 -30.49 7.60 -9.47
C ALA A 430 -31.91 7.55 -8.88
N PHE A 431 -32.50 8.73 -8.62
CA PHE A 431 -33.86 8.87 -8.10
C PHE A 431 -34.91 8.19 -8.99
N ASP A 432 -34.91 8.44 -10.30
CA ASP A 432 -35.92 7.88 -11.22
C ASP A 432 -35.74 6.38 -11.40
N ASP A 433 -34.50 5.91 -11.46
CA ASP A 433 -34.21 4.48 -11.56
C ASP A 433 -34.76 3.74 -10.33
N TYR A 434 -34.39 4.18 -9.13
CA TYR A 434 -34.87 3.54 -7.91
C TYR A 434 -36.36 3.73 -7.68
N ARG A 435 -36.94 4.88 -8.06
CA ARG A 435 -38.39 5.07 -8.01
C ARG A 435 -39.11 4.16 -8.99
N SER A 436 -38.58 3.96 -10.20
CA SER A 436 -39.14 2.98 -11.13
C SER A 436 -39.04 1.55 -10.60
N GLN A 437 -37.97 1.19 -9.87
CA GLN A 437 -37.84 -0.11 -9.23
C GLN A 437 -38.82 -0.26 -8.06
N LEU A 438 -39.03 0.80 -7.27
CA LEU A 438 -40.05 0.85 -6.23
C LEU A 438 -41.43 0.63 -6.83
N ASP A 439 -41.73 1.27 -7.97
CA ASP A 439 -43.00 1.15 -8.68
C ASP A 439 -43.26 -0.26 -9.20
N ARG A 440 -42.20 -0.94 -9.67
CA ARG A 440 -42.24 -2.34 -10.10
C ARG A 440 -42.12 -3.33 -8.94
N ARG A 441 -41.99 -2.86 -7.69
CA ARG A 441 -41.78 -3.69 -6.50
C ARG A 441 -40.53 -4.58 -6.56
N THR A 442 -39.50 -4.10 -7.26
CA THR A 442 -38.20 -4.78 -7.39
C THR A 442 -37.09 -4.10 -6.60
N LEU A 443 -37.36 -2.93 -6.01
CA LEU A 443 -36.39 -2.23 -5.17
C LEU A 443 -36.13 -3.02 -3.89
N GLY A 444 -34.86 -3.40 -3.66
CA GLY A 444 -34.43 -4.02 -2.41
C GLY A 444 -34.42 -3.03 -1.24
N THR A 445 -34.43 -3.56 -0.03
CA THR A 445 -34.31 -2.77 1.21
C THR A 445 -33.01 -3.11 1.93
N LYS A 446 -32.53 -2.23 2.82
CA LYS A 446 -31.26 -2.44 3.55
C LYS A 446 -31.27 -3.70 4.43
N PHE A 447 -32.42 -4.03 5.00
CA PHE A 447 -32.61 -5.19 5.85
C PHE A 447 -33.84 -5.97 5.40
N PRO A 448 -33.85 -7.31 5.55
CA PRO A 448 -34.98 -8.15 5.16
C PRO A 448 -36.32 -7.64 5.71
N GLN A 449 -37.35 -7.74 4.88
CA GLN A 449 -38.72 -7.30 5.19
C GLN A 449 -39.71 -8.44 4.92
N ALA A 450 -40.91 -8.32 5.52
CA ALA A 450 -42.06 -9.08 5.07
C ALA A 450 -42.37 -8.78 3.58
N ALA A 451 -43.04 -9.73 2.91
CA ALA A 451 -43.51 -9.53 1.54
C ALA A 451 -44.45 -8.33 1.44
N GLN A 452 -44.36 -7.57 0.33
CA GLN A 452 -45.28 -6.47 0.06
C GLN A 452 -46.68 -6.99 -0.24
N ARG A 453 -47.72 -6.31 0.26
CA ARG A 453 -49.12 -6.70 0.02
C ARG A 453 -49.60 -6.23 -1.36
N GLU A 454 -50.35 -7.05 -2.08
CA GLU A 454 -50.86 -6.70 -3.43
C GLU A 454 -51.71 -5.41 -3.41
N SER A 455 -52.53 -5.20 -2.37
CA SER A 455 -53.48 -4.08 -2.22
C SER A 455 -52.95 -2.82 -1.51
N SER A 456 -51.62 -2.64 -1.36
CA SER A 456 -51.05 -1.58 -0.50
C SER A 456 -51.07 -0.15 -1.08
N ARG A 457 -51.50 0.05 -2.32
CA ARG A 457 -51.63 1.38 -2.94
C ARG A 457 -53.06 1.90 -2.76
N THR A 458 -53.26 2.71 -1.72
CA THR A 458 -54.44 3.56 -1.55
C THR A 458 -54.11 4.99 -1.98
N ASP A 459 -55.06 5.71 -2.60
CA ASP A 459 -54.87 7.11 -3.01
C ASP A 459 -54.81 8.09 -1.80
N SER A 460 -55.13 7.60 -0.60
CA SER A 460 -55.13 8.37 0.64
C SER A 460 -54.30 7.66 1.72
N PRO A 461 -53.55 8.39 2.57
CA PRO A 461 -52.86 7.80 3.70
C PRO A 461 -53.84 7.13 4.68
N ASP A 462 -53.43 5.99 5.24
CA ASP A 462 -54.18 5.25 6.26
C ASP A 462 -53.90 5.82 7.67
N TYR A 463 -52.81 6.56 7.85
CA TYR A 463 -52.40 7.15 9.12
C TYR A 463 -51.49 8.37 8.93
N ASP A 464 -51.37 9.17 9.98
CA ASP A 464 -50.69 10.46 9.95
C ASP A 464 -49.17 10.30 10.02
N LEU A 465 -48.69 9.52 10.98
CA LEU A 465 -47.26 9.44 11.31
C LEU A 465 -46.74 8.01 11.19
N PHE A 466 -45.56 7.88 10.61
CA PHE A 466 -44.79 6.64 10.63
C PHE A 466 -43.44 6.82 11.31
N ILE A 467 -43.11 5.94 12.26
CA ILE A 467 -41.77 5.86 12.86
C ILE A 467 -41.17 4.47 12.63
N PRO A 468 -40.12 4.36 11.80
CA PRO A 468 -39.25 3.20 11.79
C PRO A 468 -38.34 3.22 13.01
N LEU A 469 -38.54 2.30 13.95
CA LEU A 469 -37.70 2.19 15.14
C LEU A 469 -36.27 1.82 14.76
N GLN A 470 -35.30 2.49 15.38
CA GLN A 470 -33.88 2.18 15.27
C GLN A 470 -33.42 1.34 16.46
N ILE A 471 -32.22 0.75 16.40
CA ILE A 471 -31.62 0.09 17.56
C ILE A 471 -31.13 1.18 18.52
N PRO A 472 -31.56 1.23 19.80
CA PRO A 472 -31.24 2.36 20.71
C PRO A 472 -29.74 2.63 20.90
N HIS A 473 -28.91 1.61 20.72
CA HIS A 473 -27.46 1.64 20.89
C HIS A 473 -26.71 1.52 19.55
N ASP A 474 -27.37 1.84 18.43
CA ASP A 474 -26.73 1.94 17.12
C ASP A 474 -25.69 3.07 17.10
N GLN A 475 -24.58 2.87 16.39
CA GLN A 475 -23.53 3.88 16.27
C GLN A 475 -23.99 5.15 15.57
N VAL A 476 -24.91 5.04 14.60
CA VAL A 476 -25.49 6.21 13.92
C VAL A 476 -26.22 7.11 14.92
N ILE A 477 -26.92 6.54 15.91
CA ILE A 477 -27.54 7.33 16.99
C ILE A 477 -26.48 7.83 17.96
N GLN A 478 -25.57 6.97 18.42
CA GLN A 478 -24.57 7.30 19.43
C GLN A 478 -23.64 8.44 19.01
N PHE A 479 -23.29 8.52 17.73
CA PHE A 479 -22.36 9.53 17.23
C PHE A 479 -23.07 10.74 16.63
N PHE A 480 -24.24 10.55 16.02
CA PHE A 480 -24.85 11.58 15.17
C PHE A 480 -26.22 12.05 15.66
N SER A 481 -26.60 11.77 16.90
CA SER A 481 -27.84 12.27 17.47
C SER A 481 -27.66 12.73 18.91
N ASP A 482 -28.29 13.87 19.24
CA ASP A 482 -28.47 14.31 20.63
C ASP A 482 -29.79 13.77 21.21
N VAL A 483 -30.67 13.26 20.35
CA VAL A 483 -31.96 12.64 20.68
C VAL A 483 -31.80 11.13 20.80
N ARG A 484 -32.27 10.55 21.91
CA ARG A 484 -32.32 9.08 22.07
C ARG A 484 -33.67 8.53 21.65
N LEU A 485 -33.71 7.25 21.26
CA LEU A 485 -34.95 6.59 20.84
C LEU A 485 -36.08 6.64 21.90
N PRO A 486 -35.85 6.35 23.19
CA PRO A 486 -36.92 6.45 24.19
C PRO A 486 -37.49 7.87 24.32
N GLU A 487 -36.61 8.88 24.30
CA GLU A 487 -36.98 10.30 24.40
C GLU A 487 -37.82 10.73 23.18
N MET A 488 -37.42 10.32 21.97
CA MET A 488 -38.23 10.52 20.76
C MET A 488 -39.60 9.87 20.88
N LEU A 489 -39.66 8.60 21.30
CA LEU A 489 -40.92 7.86 21.34
C LEU A 489 -41.88 8.44 22.38
N GLU A 490 -41.41 8.82 23.56
CA GLU A 490 -42.22 9.49 24.58
C GLU A 490 -42.80 10.80 24.03
N ALA A 491 -41.95 11.65 23.42
CA ALA A 491 -42.37 12.93 22.87
C ALA A 491 -43.39 12.76 21.72
N VAL A 492 -43.11 11.87 20.75
CA VAL A 492 -43.97 11.72 19.56
C VAL A 492 -45.27 10.97 19.87
N THR A 493 -45.27 10.00 20.80
CA THR A 493 -46.52 9.36 21.25
C THR A 493 -47.41 10.34 22.01
N THR A 494 -46.85 11.13 22.94
CA THR A 494 -47.57 12.20 23.63
C THR A 494 -48.13 13.23 22.65
N PHE A 495 -47.33 13.63 21.66
CA PHE A 495 -47.75 14.52 20.59
C PHE A 495 -48.91 13.94 19.77
N ALA A 496 -48.81 12.68 19.35
CA ALA A 496 -49.83 12.01 18.56
C ALA A 496 -51.16 11.91 19.33
N THR A 497 -51.13 11.52 20.60
CA THR A 497 -52.33 11.47 21.45
C THR A 497 -52.93 12.87 21.64
N ARG A 498 -52.11 13.88 21.94
CA ARG A 498 -52.58 15.27 22.13
C ARG A 498 -53.24 15.85 20.87
N ARG A 499 -52.68 15.56 19.69
CA ARG A 499 -53.20 16.02 18.39
C ARG A 499 -54.21 15.06 17.76
N ASN A 500 -54.55 13.96 18.46
CA ASN A 500 -55.40 12.88 17.97
C ASN A 500 -54.97 12.34 16.59
N LEU A 501 -53.67 12.18 16.39
CA LEU A 501 -53.07 11.61 15.19
C LEU A 501 -52.94 10.09 15.33
N ARG A 502 -52.94 9.39 14.20
CA ARG A 502 -52.65 7.96 14.08
C ARG A 502 -51.16 7.79 13.78
N LEU A 503 -50.45 7.18 14.72
CA LEU A 503 -49.02 6.90 14.67
C LEU A 503 -48.79 5.39 14.51
N VAL A 504 -47.99 4.99 13.53
CA VAL A 504 -47.54 3.61 13.36
C VAL A 504 -46.07 3.48 13.73
N LEU A 505 -45.78 2.56 14.64
CA LEU A 505 -44.42 2.16 15.03
C LEU A 505 -44.06 0.82 14.38
N LYS A 506 -42.87 0.75 13.75
CA LYS A 506 -42.33 -0.50 13.21
C LYS A 506 -41.01 -0.89 13.88
N PRO A 507 -40.88 -2.11 14.45
CA PRO A 507 -39.62 -2.56 15.04
C PRO A 507 -38.49 -2.71 14.02
N HIS A 508 -37.25 -2.60 14.50
CA HIS A 508 -36.07 -2.78 13.65
C HIS A 508 -35.87 -4.27 13.30
N PRO A 509 -35.84 -4.66 12.01
CA PRO A 509 -35.79 -6.08 11.60
C PRO A 509 -34.51 -6.79 12.03
N ALA A 510 -33.35 -6.10 12.00
CA ALA A 510 -32.06 -6.70 12.37
C ALA A 510 -31.92 -7.01 13.87
N ASN A 511 -32.73 -6.39 14.73
CA ASN A 511 -32.68 -6.63 16.18
C ASN A 511 -34.04 -6.35 16.85
N LEU A 512 -35.00 -7.25 16.61
CA LEU A 512 -36.33 -7.17 17.20
C LEU A 512 -36.30 -7.11 18.74
N LYS A 513 -35.34 -7.80 19.38
CA LYS A 513 -35.22 -7.81 20.84
C LYS A 513 -34.94 -6.41 21.39
N ALA A 514 -34.12 -5.62 20.72
CA ALA A 514 -33.76 -4.27 21.16
C ALA A 514 -34.91 -3.24 21.06
N THR A 515 -35.96 -3.54 20.27
CA THR A 515 -37.11 -2.65 20.07
C THR A 515 -38.42 -3.18 20.65
N ARG A 516 -38.47 -4.47 21.02
CA ARG A 516 -39.69 -5.15 21.52
C ARG A 516 -40.32 -4.48 22.74
N ALA A 517 -39.53 -3.90 23.64
CA ALA A 517 -40.04 -3.22 24.84
C ALA A 517 -41.00 -2.06 24.49
N PHE A 518 -40.77 -1.39 23.36
CA PHE A 518 -41.59 -0.25 22.92
C PHE A 518 -42.95 -0.66 22.34
N ARG A 519 -43.22 -1.96 22.15
CA ARG A 519 -44.56 -2.42 21.77
C ARG A 519 -45.61 -2.03 22.80
N SER A 520 -45.22 -1.88 24.07
CA SER A 520 -46.09 -1.41 25.15
C SER A 520 -46.61 0.03 24.96
N LEU A 521 -46.02 0.81 24.06
CA LEU A 521 -46.50 2.15 23.70
C LEU A 521 -47.71 2.13 22.76
N ALA A 522 -47.99 0.99 22.11
CA ALA A 522 -49.17 0.86 21.27
C ALA A 522 -50.42 0.74 22.16
N ASP A 523 -51.42 1.56 21.87
CA ASP A 523 -52.71 1.62 22.59
C ASP A 523 -53.89 1.21 21.70
N ASP A 524 -53.61 0.81 20.45
CA ASP A 524 -54.57 0.44 19.41
C ASP A 524 -55.64 1.52 19.13
N ARG A 525 -55.38 2.78 19.55
CA ARG A 525 -56.24 3.94 19.34
C ARG A 525 -55.53 5.04 18.55
N ASN A 526 -54.44 5.56 19.11
CA ASN A 526 -53.60 6.58 18.49
C ASN A 526 -52.26 6.00 18.06
N VAL A 527 -51.73 5.02 18.78
CA VAL A 527 -50.43 4.40 18.52
C VAL A 527 -50.61 2.93 18.18
N PHE A 528 -50.13 2.55 17.00
CA PHE A 528 -50.26 1.21 16.44
C PHE A 528 -48.88 0.58 16.24
N TRP A 529 -48.82 -0.74 16.35
CA TRP A 529 -47.62 -1.53 16.06
C TRP A 529 -47.79 -2.30 14.76
N SER A 530 -46.82 -2.20 13.83
CA SER A 530 -46.86 -2.95 12.58
C SER A 530 -45.52 -3.55 12.20
N GLU A 531 -45.55 -4.79 11.69
CA GLU A 531 -44.40 -5.51 11.14
C GLU A 531 -44.45 -5.62 9.61
N ASP A 532 -45.43 -4.96 8.97
CA ASP A 532 -45.61 -4.92 7.51
C ASP A 532 -44.35 -4.42 6.77
N ASN A 533 -44.30 -4.66 5.46
CA ASN A 533 -43.20 -4.19 4.62
C ASN A 533 -43.00 -2.66 4.77
N ILE A 534 -41.74 -2.24 4.85
CA ILE A 534 -41.40 -0.83 5.10
C ILE A 534 -41.96 0.12 4.05
N HIS A 535 -41.92 -0.24 2.77
CA HIS A 535 -42.43 0.60 1.69
C HIS A 535 -43.96 0.69 1.71
N ASP A 536 -44.66 -0.40 2.09
CA ASP A 536 -46.11 -0.37 2.29
C ASP A 536 -46.49 0.56 3.46
N LEU A 537 -45.64 0.64 4.48
CA LEU A 537 -45.87 1.53 5.61
C LEU A 537 -45.56 3.00 5.28
N ILE A 538 -44.51 3.26 4.49
CA ILE A 538 -44.22 4.62 4.05
C ILE A 538 -45.36 5.12 3.14
N ALA A 539 -45.77 4.32 2.15
CA ALA A 539 -46.78 4.71 1.17
C ALA A 539 -48.10 5.15 1.82
N ARG A 540 -48.51 4.45 2.89
CA ARG A 540 -49.76 4.67 3.64
C ARG A 540 -49.65 5.75 4.73
N SER A 541 -48.48 6.35 4.92
CA SER A 541 -48.27 7.43 5.90
C SER A 541 -48.47 8.82 5.29
N THR A 542 -48.81 9.81 6.13
CA THR A 542 -48.77 11.22 5.73
C THR A 542 -47.35 11.77 5.87
N ALA A 543 -46.66 11.51 6.99
CA ALA A 543 -45.27 11.91 7.22
C ALA A 543 -44.46 10.81 7.92
N VAL A 544 -43.15 10.82 7.67
CA VAL A 544 -42.19 9.91 8.32
C VAL A 544 -41.33 10.68 9.31
N PHE A 545 -41.31 10.23 10.57
CA PHE A 545 -40.47 10.80 11.62
C PHE A 545 -39.35 9.82 11.93
N THR A 546 -38.11 10.30 11.92
CA THR A 546 -36.94 9.47 12.23
C THR A 546 -35.88 10.27 12.96
N ILE A 547 -35.01 9.60 13.72
CA ILE A 547 -33.80 10.24 14.22
C ILE A 547 -32.88 10.44 13.02
N ASN A 548 -32.35 9.35 12.48
CA ASN A 548 -31.41 9.36 11.35
C ASN A 548 -31.36 7.99 10.66
N SER A 549 -32.50 7.32 10.56
CA SER A 549 -32.62 5.98 9.96
C SER A 549 -32.37 6.00 8.46
N SER A 550 -31.87 4.90 7.88
CA SER A 550 -31.85 4.72 6.42
C SER A 550 -33.23 4.75 5.80
N VAL A 551 -34.27 4.43 6.56
CA VAL A 551 -35.65 4.50 6.10
C VAL A 551 -36.05 5.93 5.70
N GLY A 552 -35.44 6.97 6.27
CA GLY A 552 -35.65 8.35 5.83
C GLY A 552 -35.22 8.54 4.37
N PHE A 553 -34.07 7.99 3.99
CA PHE A 553 -33.63 7.97 2.59
C PHE A 553 -34.64 7.22 1.70
N GLU A 554 -35.08 6.03 2.11
CA GLU A 554 -36.10 5.24 1.36
C GLU A 554 -37.43 5.99 1.21
N ALA A 555 -37.84 6.77 2.21
CA ALA A 555 -39.09 7.51 2.21
C ALA A 555 -39.13 8.66 1.21
N MET A 556 -37.96 9.16 0.79
CA MET A 556 -37.87 10.18 -0.25
C MET A 556 -38.42 9.70 -1.60
N LEU A 557 -38.23 8.42 -1.92
CA LEU A 557 -38.76 7.82 -3.16
C LEU A 557 -40.29 7.80 -3.21
N HIS A 558 -40.94 7.84 -2.04
CA HIS A 558 -42.39 7.93 -1.90
C HIS A 558 -42.91 9.38 -1.91
N GLY A 559 -42.03 10.38 -1.98
CA GLY A 559 -42.40 11.80 -1.97
C GLY A 559 -43.00 12.30 -0.65
N LYS A 560 -42.85 11.54 0.45
CA LYS A 560 -43.42 11.89 1.75
C LYS A 560 -42.58 12.98 2.44
N PRO A 561 -43.18 13.93 3.17
CA PRO A 561 -42.43 14.79 4.09
C PRO A 561 -41.75 13.92 5.16
N ILE A 562 -40.47 14.20 5.38
CA ILE A 562 -39.65 13.51 6.37
C ILE A 562 -39.19 14.51 7.43
N VAL A 563 -39.33 14.15 8.69
CA VAL A 563 -38.77 14.89 9.83
C VAL A 563 -37.56 14.13 10.38
N THR A 564 -36.39 14.76 10.32
CA THR A 564 -35.14 14.24 10.90
C THR A 564 -34.86 14.91 12.24
N LEU A 565 -34.69 14.10 13.29
CA LEU A 565 -34.40 14.57 14.66
C LEU A 565 -32.92 14.41 15.05
N GLY A 566 -32.17 13.65 14.26
CA GLY A 566 -30.73 13.48 14.37
C GLY A 566 -30.02 13.90 13.07
N ARG A 567 -28.70 13.98 13.14
CA ARG A 567 -27.84 14.38 12.02
C ARG A 567 -27.67 13.22 11.04
N THR A 568 -27.83 13.51 9.75
CA THR A 568 -27.65 12.56 8.63
C THR A 568 -27.44 13.36 7.35
N LEU A 569 -26.71 12.85 6.35
CA LEU A 569 -26.43 13.63 5.13
C LEU A 569 -27.71 14.10 4.43
N TYR A 570 -28.76 13.28 4.45
CA TYR A 570 -30.03 13.58 3.82
C TYR A 570 -30.87 14.61 4.59
N ASP A 571 -30.45 15.04 5.78
CA ASP A 571 -31.14 16.10 6.55
C ASP A 571 -31.12 17.47 5.86
N ALA A 572 -30.27 17.63 4.84
CA ALA A 572 -30.25 18.80 3.95
C ALA A 572 -31.46 18.86 3.00
N ALA A 573 -32.15 17.74 2.79
CA ALA A 573 -33.34 17.65 1.92
C ALA A 573 -34.65 17.46 2.69
N THR A 574 -34.61 17.32 4.01
CA THR A 574 -35.78 17.02 4.86
C THR A 574 -36.12 18.18 5.81
N ILE A 575 -37.23 18.05 6.53
CA ILE A 575 -37.60 18.97 7.60
C ILE A 575 -36.72 18.65 8.83
N ARG A 576 -35.90 19.59 9.28
CA ARG A 576 -35.14 19.44 10.52
C ARG A 576 -36.06 19.64 11.73
N GLY A 577 -36.33 18.56 12.44
CA GLY A 577 -37.23 18.55 13.60
C GLY A 577 -36.50 18.76 14.92
N ARG A 578 -37.26 19.17 15.94
CA ARG A 578 -36.82 19.21 17.34
C ARG A 578 -37.90 18.63 18.23
N LEU A 579 -37.51 17.94 19.31
CA LEU A 579 -38.48 17.34 20.24
C LEU A 579 -39.35 18.37 20.96
N ASP A 580 -38.83 19.58 21.17
CA ASP A 580 -39.57 20.69 21.80
C ASP A 580 -40.47 21.47 20.83
N ASP A 581 -40.44 21.16 19.53
CA ASP A 581 -41.27 21.79 18.49
C ASP A 581 -41.84 20.79 17.47
N LEU A 582 -42.47 19.72 17.98
CA LEU A 582 -43.17 18.76 17.12
C LEU A 582 -44.40 19.37 16.42
N ASP A 583 -44.99 20.42 17.01
CA ASP A 583 -46.11 21.16 16.42
C ASP A 583 -45.67 21.91 15.16
N GLY A 584 -44.54 22.62 15.20
CA GLY A 584 -43.96 23.30 14.04
C GLY A 584 -43.49 22.32 12.96
N ALA A 585 -42.88 21.21 13.35
CA ALA A 585 -42.50 20.16 12.39
C ALA A 585 -43.72 19.57 11.68
N TRP A 586 -44.80 19.29 12.41
CA TRP A 586 -46.04 18.77 11.82
C TRP A 586 -46.75 19.79 10.93
N ALA A 587 -46.72 21.07 11.28
CA ALA A 587 -47.25 22.13 10.41
C ALA A 587 -46.52 22.13 9.05
N GLN A 588 -45.19 22.05 9.06
CA GLN A 588 -44.40 21.94 7.83
C GLN A 588 -44.71 20.67 7.03
N CYS A 589 -44.99 19.53 7.68
CA CYS A 589 -45.44 18.32 6.98
C CYS A 589 -46.80 18.51 6.31
N ARG A 590 -47.74 19.23 6.94
CA ARG A 590 -49.07 19.50 6.39
C ARG A 590 -49.04 20.50 5.23
N ASP A 591 -48.12 21.46 5.31
CA ASP A 591 -47.90 22.47 4.28
C ASP A 591 -46.87 22.00 3.22
N TRP A 592 -46.50 20.72 3.24
CA TRP A 592 -45.51 20.15 2.33
C TRP A 592 -46.04 20.10 0.90
N ASP A 593 -45.41 20.87 0.02
CA ASP A 593 -45.61 20.76 -1.42
C ASP A 593 -44.86 19.53 -1.97
N VAL A 594 -45.61 18.63 -2.60
CA VAL A 594 -45.09 17.35 -3.10
C VAL A 594 -44.15 17.55 -4.28
N GLU A 595 -44.41 18.51 -5.17
CA GLU A 595 -43.56 18.74 -6.35
C GLU A 595 -42.20 19.31 -5.94
N ASP A 596 -42.20 20.34 -5.07
CA ASP A 596 -40.99 20.92 -4.49
C ASP A 596 -40.22 19.91 -3.64
N GLY A 597 -40.94 19.06 -2.91
CA GLY A 597 -40.36 17.98 -2.13
C GLY A 597 -39.63 16.96 -3.01
N LEU A 598 -40.28 16.50 -4.07
CA LEU A 598 -39.69 15.57 -5.04
C LEU A 598 -38.49 16.18 -5.76
N ALA A 599 -38.54 17.48 -6.10
CA ALA A 599 -37.39 18.17 -6.69
C ALA A 599 -36.18 18.19 -5.74
N ARG A 600 -36.41 18.48 -4.44
CA ARG A 600 -35.36 18.43 -3.40
C ARG A 600 -34.79 17.03 -3.23
N TYR A 601 -35.64 16.02 -3.16
CA TYR A 601 -35.21 14.62 -3.02
C TYR A 601 -34.42 14.14 -4.23
N ARG A 602 -34.87 14.48 -5.45
CA ARG A 602 -34.12 14.20 -6.68
C ARG A 602 -32.72 14.82 -6.64
N ALA A 603 -32.60 16.09 -6.30
CA ALA A 603 -31.31 16.76 -6.19
C ALA A 603 -30.38 16.08 -5.16
N PHE A 604 -30.93 15.64 -4.03
CA PHE A 604 -30.17 14.87 -3.04
C PHE A 604 -29.72 13.50 -3.57
N TYR A 605 -30.59 12.74 -4.24
CA TYR A 605 -30.22 11.46 -4.83
C TYR A 605 -29.15 11.60 -5.91
N THR A 606 -29.25 12.62 -6.77
CA THR A 606 -28.22 12.97 -7.74
C THR A 606 -26.89 13.26 -7.05
N TRP A 607 -26.90 14.12 -6.02
CA TRP A 607 -25.68 14.40 -5.26
C TRP A 607 -25.11 13.14 -4.61
N PHE A 608 -25.94 12.40 -3.88
CA PHE A 608 -25.50 11.26 -3.09
C PHE A 608 -25.13 10.08 -3.98
N CYS A 609 -26.03 9.56 -4.81
CA CYS A 609 -25.81 8.34 -5.58
C CYS A 609 -24.95 8.56 -6.83
N ASP A 610 -25.05 9.73 -7.49
CA ASP A 610 -24.37 10.00 -8.76
C ASP A 610 -23.05 10.79 -8.62
N ARG A 611 -22.75 11.35 -7.44
CA ARG A 611 -21.50 12.13 -7.26
C ARG A 611 -20.69 11.74 -6.04
N TYR A 612 -21.35 11.34 -4.94
CA TYR A 612 -20.67 11.14 -3.66
C TYR A 612 -20.45 9.66 -3.31
N ALA A 613 -21.48 8.82 -3.40
CA ALA A 613 -21.42 7.41 -3.10
C ALA A 613 -20.95 6.58 -4.31
N VAL A 614 -20.45 5.38 -4.02
CA VAL A 614 -20.18 4.32 -4.97
C VAL A 614 -21.40 3.40 -5.00
N ASP A 615 -22.15 3.45 -6.08
CA ASP A 615 -23.36 2.65 -6.29
C ASP A 615 -23.06 1.34 -7.03
N LEU A 616 -22.99 0.22 -6.30
CA LEU A 616 -22.70 -1.08 -6.89
C LEU A 616 -23.79 -1.59 -7.84
N SER A 617 -25.01 -1.07 -7.76
CA SER A 617 -26.12 -1.47 -8.63
C SER A 617 -26.08 -0.81 -10.02
N ARG A 618 -25.32 0.29 -10.17
CA ARG A 618 -25.22 1.08 -11.41
C ARG A 618 -23.75 1.15 -11.89
N PRO A 619 -23.27 0.17 -12.68
CA PRO A 619 -21.84 -0.01 -12.98
C PRO A 619 -21.12 1.21 -13.58
N ALA A 620 -21.77 1.94 -14.49
CA ALA A 620 -21.17 3.13 -15.10
C ALA A 620 -20.94 4.24 -14.07
N GLN A 621 -21.91 4.44 -13.17
CA GLN A 621 -21.79 5.43 -12.10
C GLN A 621 -20.79 4.98 -11.03
N ARG A 622 -20.83 3.71 -10.64
CA ARG A 622 -19.84 3.08 -9.75
C ARG A 622 -18.42 3.40 -10.19
N ASP A 623 -18.11 3.17 -11.46
CA ASP A 623 -16.76 3.31 -11.99
C ASP A 623 -16.33 4.78 -11.99
N ARG A 624 -17.24 5.71 -12.34
CA ARG A 624 -17.01 7.16 -12.21
C ARG A 624 -16.73 7.59 -10.76
N SER A 625 -17.55 7.18 -9.81
CA SER A 625 -17.36 7.52 -8.39
C SER A 625 -16.04 6.94 -7.85
N LEU A 626 -15.71 5.69 -8.21
CA LEU A 626 -14.43 5.08 -7.84
C LEU A 626 -13.25 5.84 -8.44
N ASP A 627 -13.30 6.22 -9.73
CA ASP A 627 -12.24 7.00 -10.36
C ASP A 627 -12.04 8.36 -9.70
N HIS A 628 -13.14 9.04 -9.34
CA HIS A 628 -13.10 10.30 -8.62
C HIS A 628 -12.40 10.16 -7.26
N HIS A 629 -12.87 9.23 -6.42
CA HIS A 629 -12.34 9.06 -5.06
C HIS A 629 -10.89 8.56 -5.05
N VAL A 630 -10.60 7.56 -5.88
CA VAL A 630 -9.24 7.02 -6.03
C VAL A 630 -8.31 8.12 -6.56
N GLY A 631 -8.73 8.89 -7.57
CA GLY A 631 -7.94 9.99 -8.12
C GLY A 631 -7.63 11.06 -7.08
N ARG A 632 -8.63 11.48 -6.28
CA ARG A 632 -8.44 12.46 -5.20
C ARG A 632 -7.49 11.97 -4.12
N LEU A 633 -7.63 10.72 -3.68
CA LEU A 633 -6.71 10.15 -2.69
C LEU A 633 -5.28 10.08 -3.25
N LEU A 634 -5.11 9.53 -4.46
CA LEU A 634 -3.78 9.40 -5.06
C LEU A 634 -3.08 10.74 -5.30
N SER A 635 -3.82 11.78 -5.69
CA SER A 635 -3.28 13.13 -5.81
C SER A 635 -2.81 13.61 -4.43
N ARG A 636 -3.64 13.49 -3.39
CA ARG A 636 -3.25 13.87 -2.02
C ARG A 636 -2.01 13.10 -1.48
N VAL A 637 -1.82 11.84 -1.86
CA VAL A 637 -0.70 11.02 -1.39
C VAL A 637 0.58 11.26 -2.20
N TYR A 638 0.49 11.47 -3.52
CA TYR A 638 1.65 11.45 -4.43
C TYR A 638 1.88 12.73 -5.25
N GLY A 639 1.00 13.74 -5.18
CA GLY A 639 1.11 14.99 -5.93
C GLY A 639 -0.24 15.61 -6.25
#